data_AF-A0A317UIN9-F1
#
_entry.id   AF-A0A317UIN9-F1
#
_cell.length_a   1.000
_cell.length_b   1.000
_cell.length_c   1.000
_cell.angle_alpha   90.00
_cell.angle_beta   90.00
_cell.angle_gamma   90.00
#
_symmetry.space_group_name_H-M   'P 1'
#
loop_
_entity.id
_entity.type
_entity.pdbx_description
1 polymer ?
#
loop_
_entity_poly.entity_id
_entity_poly.type
_entity_poly.pdbx_seq_one_letter_code
_entity_poly.pdbx_strand_id
1 'polypeptide(L)'
;MAFYRIGVDVGGTNTDAAILNTAAATLDEQDLHQDRQRGVCASSKTPTTADVTSGICTAILDVLVKAQIPAHDVRSVAIGTTHFVNAVVEADPRRLSRIAVVRLCGPYTRAVPPFSDFPPRLREIIGGPVFYLDGGLEIDGREIAPICPQQIEDAVSAIVKAGITTVALVGVFSPLDHGGVNEVACKKLMLQQSPDLSVVCSADIGSVGLLERENATILNASILALAKKTIRAFCLAMKDLQLECPLYLTQNDGTLTSAAMAAERPIKTFASGPTNSLTGAAYLAGLDQRSNSSSITTRTDTQILVMDVGGTTTDVCALLPSGFPRKAPNFVEVGGVRTAFPIPEVLSVGLGGGSRIHVDGAKDTVSVGPDSVGYRLMQDALVFGGNTMTSTDIVVASGKAELGEFSRVKHLPSAVLTKARAGIKQILERAIDEMKVSDQPVTLLLVGGGSIVYMDALDGVTECILPPHHDSANAVGAAIAKVSGEVDSIEILEGRDEAAVVEAAKQQALQAAIARGADNDDVSVVEVDKLPLQYVTNKAVRLVVKAVGRLAAAGGGSSSAEDHLVSWMSTDVDDSPKIETATNCIPPSLTSTKHGAPLDLDTYVPEVTDHVWYLSAVDLEFIATGTGVLGTGGGGPSYLQYLQCLDWLQSPDAKGRMRVVSPDSMNNSGVCVFGSWFGAPSVSGERIPAKIELTTAIDHVVRLSGHTHFEGIIADEIGGGNGMSTFPTSAYYDIPVLDGDLMGRAYPTMEHGTPYVYGHPITPCVVADAKGNVGVVLKAESNRRVEELLRCQCVNLGISTAVAAVPLTFDIVKKYCIPNTVSQAWYLGRAIHRARRSKTDIIEAIFETTPGKLLYSGKIIDVKRDVSRGYTVGQCTIAPLSSEERENMDNQVSSETRHLVIPFQNEFLYAAYIDPANPTAQQVICTVPDLISVLGQDGEAIGSQELRYGLRVNVIGMAAHPLWTGDERGLRVGGPQGFGLDMEWTSLGPYQTPRSVIAEFNQQ
;
A
#
# COMPACT_ATOMS: atom_id res chain seq x y z
N MET A 1 35.74 27.71 6.19
CA MET A 1 36.12 26.60 7.09
C MET A 1 35.56 25.33 6.49
N ALA A 2 36.32 24.23 6.45
CA ALA A 2 35.82 22.97 5.92
C ALA A 2 34.73 22.40 6.85
N PHE A 3 33.67 21.84 6.27
CA PHE A 3 32.49 21.34 6.99
C PHE A 3 32.37 19.84 6.76
N TYR A 4 32.73 19.00 7.74
CA TYR A 4 32.71 17.55 7.57
C TYR A 4 31.43 16.91 8.12
N ARG A 5 30.86 15.96 7.36
CA ARG A 5 29.73 15.12 7.78
C ARG A 5 30.08 13.66 7.59
N ILE A 6 29.61 12.82 8.51
CA ILE A 6 29.76 11.36 8.40
C ILE A 6 28.37 10.76 8.17
N GLY A 7 28.26 9.93 7.14
CA GLY A 7 27.11 9.06 6.92
C GLY A 7 27.51 7.62 7.16
N VAL A 8 26.63 6.85 7.80
CA VAL A 8 26.80 5.43 8.08
C VAL A 8 25.54 4.70 7.63
N ASP A 9 25.68 3.58 6.93
CA ASP A 9 24.58 2.71 6.56
C ASP A 9 24.82 1.30 7.09
N VAL A 10 23.94 0.84 7.97
CA VAL A 10 24.01 -0.49 8.59
C VAL A 10 23.04 -1.42 7.87
N GLY A 11 23.58 -2.17 6.91
CA GLY A 11 22.88 -3.23 6.20
C GLY A 11 23.00 -4.60 6.88
N GLY A 12 22.33 -5.60 6.30
CA GLY A 12 22.39 -6.98 6.82
C GLY A 12 23.73 -7.70 6.59
N THR A 13 24.52 -7.27 5.61
CA THR A 13 25.83 -7.89 5.28
C THR A 13 27.01 -7.01 5.67
N ASN A 14 26.97 -5.72 5.32
CA ASN A 14 28.05 -4.77 5.60
C ASN A 14 27.52 -3.52 6.30
N THR A 15 28.41 -2.90 7.08
CA THR A 15 28.29 -1.56 7.62
C THR A 15 29.23 -0.64 6.84
N ASP A 16 28.65 0.33 6.16
CA ASP A 16 29.33 1.27 5.28
C ASP A 16 29.38 2.65 5.93
N ALA A 17 30.51 3.34 5.81
CA ALA A 17 30.68 4.70 6.30
C ALA A 17 31.38 5.58 5.25
N ALA A 18 31.01 6.85 5.20
CA ALA A 18 31.63 7.85 4.34
C ALA A 18 31.74 9.19 5.06
N ILE A 19 32.87 9.88 4.89
CA ILE A 19 33.09 11.23 5.40
C ILE A 19 33.20 12.21 4.23
N LEU A 20 32.41 13.28 4.28
CA LEU A 20 32.25 14.26 3.20
C LEU A 20 32.58 15.67 3.68
N ASN A 21 33.29 16.44 2.85
CA ASN A 21 33.46 17.88 3.00
C ASN A 21 32.36 18.61 2.23
N THR A 22 31.35 19.12 2.94
CA THR A 22 30.21 19.79 2.33
C THR A 22 30.53 21.19 1.80
N ALA A 23 31.70 21.76 2.12
CA ALA A 23 32.16 23.02 1.54
C ALA A 23 32.67 22.88 0.09
N ALA A 24 33.09 21.67 -0.31
CA ALA A 24 33.51 21.38 -1.68
C ALA A 24 32.32 21.26 -2.64
N ALA A 25 31.12 20.99 -2.12
CA ALA A 25 29.89 20.86 -2.90
C ALA A 25 29.31 22.21 -3.39
N THR A 26 29.80 23.34 -2.87
CA THR A 26 29.34 24.71 -3.14
C THR A 26 30.33 25.56 -3.96
N LEU A 27 31.32 24.94 -4.60
CA LEU A 27 32.29 25.64 -5.46
C LEU A 27 31.62 26.09 -6.77
N ASP A 28 32.05 27.22 -7.34
CA ASP A 28 31.54 27.77 -8.61
C ASP A 28 31.87 26.85 -9.82
N GLU A 29 31.07 26.92 -10.89
CA GLU A 29 31.18 26.09 -12.11
C GLU A 29 32.60 26.03 -12.73
N GLN A 30 33.44 27.05 -12.50
CA GLN A 30 34.80 27.12 -13.05
C GLN A 30 35.85 26.26 -12.30
N ASP A 31 35.64 25.97 -11.00
CA ASP A 31 36.54 25.13 -10.19
C ASP A 31 36.07 23.65 -10.11
N LEU A 32 34.80 23.39 -10.46
CA LEU A 32 34.14 22.07 -10.37
C LEU A 32 34.64 21.02 -11.37
N HIS A 33 35.27 21.41 -12.48
CA HIS A 33 35.88 20.45 -13.42
C HIS A 33 37.04 19.64 -12.80
N GLN A 34 37.54 20.03 -11.62
CA GLN A 34 38.65 19.38 -10.93
C GLN A 34 38.21 18.44 -9.78
N ASP A 35 37.06 18.63 -9.11
CA ASP A 35 36.62 17.75 -8.01
C ASP A 35 35.77 16.57 -8.51
N ARG A 36 36.43 15.57 -9.08
CA ARG A 36 35.81 14.27 -9.43
C ARG A 36 35.32 13.47 -8.22
N GLN A 37 35.64 13.88 -6.99
CA GLN A 37 35.35 13.15 -5.75
C GLN A 37 34.06 13.64 -5.07
N ARG A 38 33.45 14.74 -5.55
CA ARG A 38 32.17 15.27 -5.02
C ARG A 38 32.23 15.52 -3.50
N GLY A 39 33.37 15.99 -3.00
CA GLY A 39 33.59 16.20 -1.56
C GLY A 39 33.74 14.93 -0.71
N VAL A 40 33.67 13.72 -1.28
CA VAL A 40 33.95 12.47 -0.54
C VAL A 40 35.44 12.41 -0.19
N CYS A 41 35.74 12.42 1.12
CA CYS A 41 37.11 12.42 1.63
C CYS A 41 37.63 11.00 1.86
N ALA A 42 36.80 10.11 2.41
CA ALA A 42 37.10 8.69 2.55
C ALA A 42 35.81 7.86 2.74
N SER A 43 35.90 6.56 2.43
CA SER A 43 34.87 5.57 2.72
C SER A 43 35.45 4.31 3.38
N SER A 44 34.61 3.60 4.14
CA SER A 44 34.93 2.31 4.74
C SER A 44 33.75 1.35 4.63
N LYS A 45 34.07 0.07 4.48
CA LYS A 45 33.12 -1.04 4.38
C LYS A 45 33.61 -2.15 5.29
N THR A 46 32.80 -2.52 6.26
CA THR A 46 33.13 -3.53 7.27
C THR A 46 32.00 -4.56 7.37
N PRO A 47 32.26 -5.83 7.68
CA PRO A 47 31.19 -6.80 7.88
C PRO A 47 30.25 -6.37 9.03
N THR A 48 28.93 -6.52 8.85
CA THR A 48 27.97 -6.21 9.91
C THR A 48 28.12 -7.20 11.07
N THR A 49 28.26 -6.67 12.28
CA THR A 49 28.41 -7.45 13.52
C THR A 49 27.07 -7.63 14.22
N ALA A 50 26.94 -8.69 15.05
CA ALA A 50 25.75 -8.89 15.90
C ALA A 50 25.57 -7.74 16.91
N ASP A 51 26.68 -7.18 17.39
CA ASP A 51 26.71 -5.91 18.10
C ASP A 51 26.85 -4.76 17.08
N VAL A 52 25.71 -4.23 16.65
CA VAL A 52 25.63 -3.15 15.65
C VAL A 52 26.42 -1.91 16.09
N THR A 53 26.44 -1.60 17.39
CA THR A 53 27.10 -0.41 17.92
C THR A 53 28.62 -0.49 17.71
N SER A 54 29.23 -1.63 18.01
CA SER A 54 30.67 -1.84 17.77
C SER A 54 31.05 -1.74 16.28
N GLY A 55 30.19 -2.23 15.39
CA GLY A 55 30.38 -2.15 13.94
C GLY A 55 30.38 -0.71 13.44
N ILE A 56 29.42 0.11 13.91
CA ILE A 56 29.37 1.54 13.62
C ILE A 56 30.63 2.25 14.12
N CYS A 57 31.07 1.98 15.36
CA CYS A 57 32.29 2.58 15.90
C CYS A 57 33.52 2.29 15.03
N THR A 58 33.65 1.03 14.63
CA THR A 58 34.77 0.58 13.78
C THR A 58 34.74 1.30 12.43
N ALA A 59 33.59 1.35 11.77
CA ALA A 59 33.43 2.01 10.48
C ALA A 59 33.73 3.52 10.54
N ILE A 60 33.28 4.20 11.60
CA ILE A 60 33.55 5.64 11.82
C ILE A 60 35.04 5.90 12.08
N LEU A 61 35.68 5.11 12.94
CA LEU A 61 37.11 5.22 13.20
C LEU A 61 37.93 5.03 11.93
N ASP A 62 37.60 4.02 11.13
CA ASP A 62 38.28 3.75 9.88
C ASP A 62 38.22 4.93 8.91
N VAL A 63 37.05 5.58 8.74
CA VAL A 63 36.94 6.74 7.84
C VAL A 63 37.66 7.97 8.37
N LEU A 64 37.66 8.20 9.68
CA LEU A 64 38.42 9.30 10.31
C LEU A 64 39.93 9.12 10.10
N VAL A 65 40.42 7.89 10.30
CA VAL A 65 41.84 7.54 10.10
C VAL A 65 42.23 7.65 8.63
N LYS A 66 41.43 7.09 7.70
CA LYS A 66 41.68 7.15 6.26
C LYS A 66 41.67 8.60 5.73
N ALA A 67 40.73 9.42 6.20
CA ALA A 67 40.62 10.82 5.78
C ALA A 67 41.61 11.76 6.47
N GLN A 68 42.25 11.32 7.57
CA GLN A 68 43.13 12.13 8.42
C GLN A 68 42.42 13.38 8.98
N ILE A 69 41.14 13.25 9.33
CA ILE A 69 40.31 14.35 9.85
C ILE A 69 40.13 14.18 11.37
N PRO A 70 40.39 15.21 12.19
CA PRO A 70 40.09 15.19 13.62
C PRO A 70 38.59 15.09 13.91
N ALA A 71 38.21 14.34 14.96
CA ALA A 71 36.81 14.16 15.34
C ALA A 71 36.06 15.49 15.61
N HIS A 72 36.74 16.50 16.15
CA HIS A 72 36.13 17.81 16.47
C HIS A 72 35.73 18.64 15.25
N ASP A 73 36.23 18.31 14.05
CA ASP A 73 35.85 18.98 12.81
C ASP A 73 34.57 18.40 12.17
N VAL A 74 34.08 17.27 12.71
CA VAL A 74 32.83 16.63 12.27
C VAL A 74 31.63 17.37 12.85
N ARG A 75 30.69 17.77 11.99
CA ARG A 75 29.53 18.60 12.35
C ARG A 75 28.22 17.85 12.50
N SER A 76 28.13 16.65 11.94
CA SER A 76 26.99 15.76 12.16
C SER A 76 27.36 14.33 11.77
N VAL A 77 26.70 13.37 12.43
CA VAL A 77 26.68 11.97 12.03
C VAL A 77 25.25 11.58 11.68
N ALA A 78 25.05 10.92 10.54
CA ALA A 78 23.77 10.39 10.12
C ALA A 78 23.86 8.87 9.94
N ILE A 79 22.93 8.12 10.54
CA ILE A 79 22.92 6.66 10.51
C ILE A 79 21.64 6.14 9.84
N GLY A 80 21.79 5.39 8.75
CA GLY A 80 20.76 4.49 8.23
C GLY A 80 20.89 3.11 8.88
N THR A 81 19.78 2.48 9.27
CA THR A 81 19.81 1.12 9.83
C THR A 81 18.56 0.30 9.49
N THR A 82 18.78 -0.96 9.14
CA THR A 82 17.71 -1.96 8.95
C THR A 82 17.38 -2.73 10.23
N HIS A 83 18.00 -2.39 11.37
CA HIS A 83 17.90 -3.17 12.59
C HIS A 83 16.46 -3.27 13.15
N PHE A 84 15.67 -2.20 13.02
CA PHE A 84 14.32 -2.16 13.57
C PHE A 84 13.30 -2.97 12.77
N VAL A 85 13.38 -2.92 11.43
CA VAL A 85 12.45 -3.67 10.57
C VAL A 85 12.65 -5.19 10.74
N ASN A 86 13.89 -5.63 10.93
CA ASN A 86 14.22 -7.05 11.13
C ASN A 86 13.54 -7.63 12.39
N ALA A 87 13.39 -6.84 13.46
CA ALA A 87 12.70 -7.31 14.67
C ALA A 87 11.22 -7.69 14.40
N VAL A 88 10.56 -6.93 13.52
CA VAL A 88 9.17 -7.20 13.11
C VAL A 88 9.10 -8.39 12.15
N VAL A 89 9.98 -8.42 11.14
CA VAL A 89 10.01 -9.48 10.12
C VAL A 89 10.36 -10.85 10.73
N GLU A 90 11.29 -10.89 11.69
CA GLU A 90 11.69 -12.12 12.39
C GLU A 90 10.67 -12.56 13.45
N ALA A 91 9.71 -11.68 13.81
CA ALA A 91 8.78 -11.87 14.91
C ALA A 91 9.50 -12.35 16.20
N ASP A 92 10.52 -11.61 16.64
CA ASP A 92 11.35 -11.96 17.80
C ASP A 92 10.72 -11.47 19.12
N PRO A 93 10.22 -12.38 20.00
CA PRO A 93 9.55 -11.99 21.25
C PRO A 93 10.46 -11.30 22.26
N ARG A 94 11.79 -11.35 22.09
CA ARG A 94 12.75 -10.65 22.97
C ARG A 94 12.93 -9.18 22.59
N ARG A 95 12.51 -8.81 21.37
CA ARG A 95 12.69 -7.48 20.78
C ARG A 95 11.39 -6.71 20.64
N LEU A 96 10.25 -7.39 20.78
CA LEU A 96 8.91 -6.84 20.63
C LEU A 96 8.17 -6.79 21.96
N SER A 97 7.44 -5.70 22.20
CA SER A 97 6.61 -5.49 23.38
C SER A 97 5.15 -5.75 23.08
N ARG A 98 4.40 -6.19 24.10
CA ARG A 98 2.94 -6.34 24.04
C ARG A 98 2.26 -4.97 24.12
N ILE A 99 1.28 -4.71 23.26
CA ILE A 99 0.70 -3.39 23.02
C ILE A 99 -0.79 -3.36 23.35
N ALA A 100 -1.20 -2.38 24.16
CA ALA A 100 -2.61 -2.02 24.30
C ALA A 100 -3.02 -1.06 23.18
N VAL A 101 -4.22 -1.22 22.63
CA VAL A 101 -4.76 -0.36 21.57
C VAL A 101 -5.95 0.42 22.11
N VAL A 102 -5.94 1.74 21.93
CA VAL A 102 -7.03 2.64 22.33
C VAL A 102 -7.53 3.36 21.09
N ARG A 103 -8.79 3.13 20.71
CA ARG A 103 -9.45 3.84 19.60
C ARG A 103 -10.31 5.00 20.12
N LEU A 104 -10.10 6.20 19.57
CA LEU A 104 -10.98 7.36 19.73
C LEU A 104 -11.93 7.41 18.53
N CYS A 105 -13.13 6.86 18.70
CA CYS A 105 -14.04 6.60 17.59
C CYS A 105 -15.53 6.75 17.94
N GLY A 106 -15.85 6.99 19.21
CA GLY A 106 -17.23 6.96 19.71
C GLY A 106 -17.90 5.61 19.39
N PRO A 107 -19.05 5.60 18.69
CA PRO A 107 -19.71 4.35 18.34
C PRO A 107 -19.03 3.59 17.19
N TYR A 108 -18.26 4.28 16.34
CA TYR A 108 -17.71 3.72 15.10
C TYR A 108 -16.53 2.77 15.34
N THR A 109 -16.06 2.16 14.26
CA THR A 109 -14.83 1.37 14.13
C THR A 109 -14.80 0.10 14.98
N ARG A 110 -15.96 -0.52 15.20
CA ARG A 110 -16.08 -1.77 15.97
C ARG A 110 -16.25 -3.00 15.09
N ALA A 111 -16.57 -2.81 13.80
CA ALA A 111 -16.79 -3.91 12.85
C ALA A 111 -15.53 -4.70 12.48
N VAL A 112 -14.36 -4.07 12.55
CA VAL A 112 -13.07 -4.73 12.37
C VAL A 112 -12.17 -4.42 13.58
N PRO A 113 -11.99 -5.35 14.52
CA PRO A 113 -11.12 -5.14 15.67
C PRO A 113 -9.64 -4.94 15.28
N PRO A 114 -8.82 -4.30 16.14
CA PRO A 114 -7.37 -4.30 15.97
C PRO A 114 -6.80 -5.73 15.89
N PHE A 115 -5.68 -5.87 15.20
CA PHE A 115 -5.01 -7.17 14.95
C PHE A 115 -5.78 -8.15 14.05
N SER A 116 -6.84 -7.72 13.37
CA SER A 116 -7.64 -8.60 12.52
C SER A 116 -6.85 -9.20 11.36
N ASP A 117 -5.90 -8.45 10.78
CA ASP A 117 -5.10 -8.85 9.63
C ASP A 117 -3.65 -9.26 9.97
N PHE A 118 -3.32 -9.40 11.26
CA PHE A 118 -1.97 -9.75 11.69
C PHE A 118 -1.71 -11.25 11.53
N PRO A 119 -0.49 -11.65 11.11
CA PRO A 119 -0.07 -13.05 11.17
C PRO A 119 -0.23 -13.61 12.59
N PRO A 120 -0.76 -14.85 12.76
CA PRO A 120 -1.10 -15.39 14.08
C PRO A 120 0.05 -15.33 15.10
N ARG A 121 1.27 -15.68 14.67
CA ARG A 121 2.47 -15.65 15.52
C ARG A 121 2.82 -14.24 15.97
N LEU A 122 2.76 -13.25 15.07
CA LEU A 122 3.07 -11.88 15.42
C LEU A 122 2.01 -11.34 16.39
N ARG A 123 0.72 -11.61 16.11
CA ARG A 123 -0.40 -11.26 17.00
C ARG A 123 -0.26 -11.87 18.39
N GLU A 124 0.21 -13.11 18.51
CA GLU A 124 0.45 -13.75 19.81
C GLU A 124 1.50 -13.01 20.65
N ILE A 125 2.56 -12.51 19.99
CA ILE A 125 3.67 -11.82 20.66
C ILE A 125 3.25 -10.41 21.10
N ILE A 126 2.61 -9.64 20.22
CA ILE A 126 2.39 -8.20 20.45
C ILE A 126 0.96 -7.86 20.90
N GLY A 127 0.00 -8.77 20.75
CA GLY A 127 -1.42 -8.49 20.94
C GLY A 127 -1.81 -8.28 22.41
N GLY A 128 -2.30 -7.09 22.76
CA GLY A 128 -2.80 -6.74 24.08
C GLY A 128 -4.30 -6.35 24.09
N PRO A 129 -4.79 -5.76 25.20
CA PRO A 129 -6.19 -5.34 25.35
C PRO A 129 -6.53 -4.17 24.41
N VAL A 130 -7.80 -4.14 23.99
CA VAL A 130 -8.35 -3.12 23.09
C VAL A 130 -9.42 -2.32 23.83
N PHE A 131 -9.40 -1.00 23.68
CA PHE A 131 -10.36 -0.07 24.27
C PHE A 131 -10.94 0.83 23.19
N TYR A 132 -12.25 1.08 23.27
CA TYR A 132 -12.97 2.00 22.38
C TYR A 132 -13.56 3.13 23.23
N LEU A 133 -13.10 4.35 22.98
CA LEU A 133 -13.48 5.54 23.74
C LEU A 133 -14.17 6.57 22.86
N ASP A 134 -14.88 7.49 23.50
CA ASP A 134 -15.39 8.70 22.86
C ASP A 134 -14.24 9.59 22.38
N GLY A 135 -14.47 10.29 21.27
CA GLY A 135 -13.45 10.99 20.49
C GLY A 135 -13.60 10.71 19.00
N GLY A 136 -12.63 11.18 18.23
CA GLY A 136 -12.58 11.09 16.78
C GLY A 136 -13.22 12.29 16.10
N LEU A 137 -12.87 12.50 14.83
CA LEU A 137 -13.38 13.57 13.99
C LEU A 137 -14.16 13.00 12.80
N GLU A 138 -15.03 13.81 12.23
CA GLU A 138 -15.59 13.64 10.89
C GLU A 138 -14.60 14.18 9.84
N ILE A 139 -14.78 13.86 8.56
CA ILE A 139 -13.90 14.32 7.48
C ILE A 139 -13.84 15.86 7.34
N ASP A 140 -14.88 16.55 7.82
CA ASP A 140 -14.96 18.02 7.85
C ASP A 140 -14.45 18.64 9.16
N GLY A 141 -13.86 17.83 10.05
CA GLY A 141 -13.26 18.27 11.32
C GLY A 141 -14.25 18.41 12.49
N ARG A 142 -15.55 18.16 12.30
CA ARG A 142 -16.51 18.10 13.43
C ARG A 142 -16.16 16.93 14.34
N GLU A 143 -16.34 17.08 15.66
CA GLU A 143 -16.14 15.96 16.59
C GLU A 143 -17.23 14.88 16.41
N ILE A 144 -16.81 13.61 16.37
CA ILE A 144 -17.74 12.48 16.43
C ILE A 144 -18.43 12.47 17.80
N ALA A 145 -17.63 12.54 18.85
CA ALA A 145 -18.01 12.70 20.25
C ALA A 145 -16.84 13.36 21.00
N PRO A 146 -17.09 14.16 22.05
CA PRO A 146 -16.01 14.73 22.86
C PRO A 146 -15.32 13.62 23.69
N ILE A 147 -14.00 13.74 23.91
CA ILE A 147 -13.26 12.79 24.75
C ILE A 147 -13.83 12.74 26.18
N CYS A 148 -13.91 11.53 26.76
CA CYS A 148 -14.46 11.31 28.09
C CYS A 148 -13.36 10.97 29.12
N PRO A 149 -13.04 11.86 30.08
CA PRO A 149 -11.98 11.63 31.07
C PRO A 149 -12.14 10.35 31.89
N GLN A 150 -13.39 9.97 32.23
CA GLN A 150 -13.66 8.75 32.99
C GLN A 150 -13.33 7.49 32.19
N GLN A 151 -13.70 7.44 30.90
CA GLN A 151 -13.36 6.32 30.02
C GLN A 151 -11.85 6.16 29.86
N ILE A 152 -11.12 7.29 29.80
CA ILE A 152 -9.66 7.30 29.75
C ILE A 152 -9.06 6.73 31.05
N GLU A 153 -9.59 7.14 32.21
CA GLU A 153 -9.18 6.60 33.52
C GLU A 153 -9.35 5.09 33.63
N ASP A 154 -10.53 4.60 33.23
CA ASP A 154 -10.86 3.20 33.28
C ASP A 154 -9.95 2.38 32.35
N ALA A 155 -9.67 2.90 31.15
CA ALA A 155 -8.75 2.28 30.19
C ALA A 155 -7.32 2.23 30.73
N VAL A 156 -6.78 3.34 31.26
CA VAL A 156 -5.42 3.38 31.83
C VAL A 156 -5.29 2.41 33.00
N SER A 157 -6.27 2.38 33.91
CA SER A 157 -6.29 1.45 35.04
C SER A 157 -6.25 -0.01 34.57
N ALA A 158 -7.03 -0.36 33.55
CA ALA A 158 -7.05 -1.70 32.97
C ALA A 158 -5.73 -2.05 32.27
N ILE A 159 -5.10 -1.10 31.56
CA ILE A 159 -3.80 -1.28 30.89
C ILE A 159 -2.70 -1.56 31.93
N VAL A 160 -2.61 -0.75 32.98
CA VAL A 160 -1.62 -0.92 34.06
C VAL A 160 -1.83 -2.24 34.78
N LYS A 161 -3.08 -2.61 35.08
CA LYS A 161 -3.41 -3.91 35.69
C LYS A 161 -3.02 -5.10 34.81
N ALA A 162 -3.03 -4.94 33.49
CA ALA A 162 -2.59 -5.96 32.53
C ALA A 162 -1.04 -6.05 32.42
N GLY A 163 -0.29 -5.21 33.14
CA GLY A 163 1.17 -5.18 33.10
C GLY A 163 1.74 -4.60 31.80
N ILE A 164 0.96 -3.79 31.08
CA ILE A 164 1.36 -3.21 29.80
C ILE A 164 1.80 -1.76 30.01
N THR A 165 2.93 -1.42 29.42
CA THR A 165 3.57 -0.10 29.54
C THR A 165 3.49 0.73 28.27
N THR A 166 2.95 0.19 27.17
CA THR A 166 2.94 0.86 25.86
C THR A 166 1.56 0.79 25.21
N VAL A 167 1.12 1.93 24.70
CA VAL A 167 -0.21 2.14 24.12
C VAL A 167 -0.08 2.70 22.71
N ALA A 168 -0.78 2.07 21.76
CA ALA A 168 -1.11 2.66 20.47
C ALA A 168 -2.46 3.39 20.59
N LEU A 169 -2.44 4.72 20.50
CA LEU A 169 -3.62 5.58 20.56
C LEU A 169 -4.00 6.02 19.15
N VAL A 170 -5.20 5.67 18.71
CA VAL A 170 -5.66 5.81 17.33
C VAL A 170 -7.01 6.53 17.28
N GLY A 171 -7.05 7.71 16.67
CA GLY A 171 -8.29 8.47 16.45
C GLY A 171 -8.72 8.45 14.99
N VAL A 172 -10.05 8.40 14.80
CA VAL A 172 -10.68 8.59 13.48
C VAL A 172 -10.41 10.03 13.01
N PHE A 173 -9.89 10.16 11.80
CA PHE A 173 -9.42 11.41 11.17
C PHE A 173 -8.40 12.20 12.02
N SER A 174 -7.67 11.54 12.92
CA SER A 174 -6.67 12.18 13.78
C SER A 174 -5.51 12.87 13.05
N PRO A 175 -5.03 12.44 11.86
CA PRO A 175 -4.03 13.22 11.12
C PRO A 175 -4.51 14.63 10.74
N LEU A 176 -5.81 14.87 10.75
CA LEU A 176 -6.44 16.15 10.43
C LEU A 176 -6.71 17.01 11.68
N ASP A 177 -6.40 16.52 12.88
CA ASP A 177 -6.62 17.23 14.13
C ASP A 177 -5.53 18.28 14.40
N HIS A 178 -5.64 19.44 13.76
CA HIS A 178 -4.70 20.55 13.97
C HIS A 178 -4.87 21.23 15.35
N GLY A 179 -6.04 21.06 16.00
CA GLY A 179 -6.32 21.64 17.32
C GLY A 179 -5.80 20.81 18.49
N GLY A 180 -5.41 19.56 18.24
CA GLY A 180 -4.98 18.61 19.26
C GLY A 180 -6.09 18.24 20.25
N VAL A 181 -7.36 18.31 19.82
CA VAL A 181 -8.52 18.08 20.69
C VAL A 181 -8.81 16.59 20.96
N ASN A 182 -8.24 15.69 20.15
CA ASN A 182 -8.39 14.24 20.27
C ASN A 182 -7.13 13.55 20.82
N GLU A 183 -6.28 12.96 19.96
CA GLU A 183 -5.18 12.08 20.40
C GLU A 183 -4.21 12.80 21.35
N VAL A 184 -3.87 14.06 21.06
CA VAL A 184 -2.97 14.86 21.89
C VAL A 184 -3.57 15.12 23.28
N ALA A 185 -4.84 15.53 23.34
CA ALA A 185 -5.55 15.74 24.60
C ALA A 185 -5.71 14.45 25.40
N CYS A 186 -6.07 13.34 24.74
CA CYS A 186 -6.19 12.02 25.37
C CYS A 186 -4.84 11.53 25.93
N LYS A 187 -3.76 11.59 25.14
CA LYS A 187 -2.40 11.25 25.58
C LYS A 187 -2.01 12.03 26.83
N LYS A 188 -2.30 13.34 26.88
CA LYS A 188 -2.02 14.17 28.06
C LYS A 188 -2.74 13.65 29.31
N LEU A 189 -4.03 13.30 29.20
CA LEU A 189 -4.81 12.75 30.31
C LEU A 189 -4.29 11.38 30.77
N MET A 190 -3.94 10.51 29.81
CA MET A 190 -3.36 9.19 30.13
C MET A 190 -2.06 9.32 30.92
N LEU A 191 -1.16 10.22 30.51
CA LEU A 191 0.13 10.44 31.17
C LEU A 191 -0.01 11.14 32.53
N GLN A 192 -1.08 11.91 32.76
CA GLN A 192 -1.37 12.47 34.08
C GLN A 192 -1.76 11.38 35.10
N GLN A 193 -2.41 10.31 34.65
CA GLN A 193 -2.82 9.20 35.49
C GLN A 193 -1.69 8.19 35.70
N SER A 194 -0.92 7.90 34.64
CA SER A 194 0.22 6.98 34.70
C SER A 194 1.39 7.50 33.86
N PRO A 195 2.33 8.25 34.48
CA PRO A 195 3.48 8.82 33.79
C PRO A 195 4.43 7.79 33.16
N ASP A 196 4.40 6.54 33.63
CA ASP A 196 5.27 5.46 33.14
C ASP A 196 4.80 4.87 31.79
N LEU A 197 3.60 5.23 31.31
CA LEU A 197 3.11 4.76 30.01
C LEU A 197 3.84 5.44 28.86
N SER A 198 4.19 4.66 27.84
CA SER A 198 4.57 5.16 26.53
C SER A 198 3.35 5.18 25.60
N VAL A 199 2.81 6.37 25.31
CA VAL A 199 1.64 6.54 24.43
C VAL A 199 2.08 7.06 23.07
N VAL A 200 1.85 6.25 22.04
CA VAL A 200 2.13 6.55 20.62
C VAL A 200 0.84 6.99 19.94
N CYS A 201 0.81 8.23 19.45
CA CYS A 201 -0.32 8.78 18.71
C CYS A 201 -0.24 8.36 17.24
N SER A 202 -1.35 7.92 16.64
CA SER A 202 -1.36 7.43 15.26
C SER A 202 -1.14 8.55 14.23
N ALA A 203 -1.60 9.77 14.53
CA ALA A 203 -1.39 10.95 13.70
C ALA A 203 0.10 11.29 13.46
N ASP A 204 0.97 10.85 14.37
CA ASP A 204 2.41 11.06 14.28
C ASP A 204 3.12 10.03 13.37
N ILE A 205 2.43 8.93 13.04
CA ILE A 205 2.98 7.75 12.37
C ILE A 205 2.59 7.71 10.89
N GLY A 206 1.29 7.73 10.60
CA GLY A 206 0.76 7.53 9.25
C GLY A 206 -0.35 8.51 8.89
N SER A 207 -0.77 8.47 7.63
CA SER A 207 -1.80 9.38 7.11
C SER A 207 -3.21 8.78 7.19
N VAL A 208 -4.21 9.40 6.54
CA VAL A 208 -5.59 8.86 6.47
C VAL A 208 -5.60 7.44 5.89
N GLY A 209 -6.43 6.56 6.46
CA GLY A 209 -6.46 5.10 6.33
C GLY A 209 -6.35 4.44 7.71
N LEU A 210 -7.47 4.06 8.34
CA LEU A 210 -7.51 3.72 9.77
C LEU A 210 -6.75 2.44 10.08
N LEU A 211 -7.02 1.33 9.37
CA LEU A 211 -6.39 0.05 9.67
C LEU A 211 -4.89 0.10 9.40
N GLU A 212 -4.50 0.60 8.23
CA GLU A 212 -3.10 0.64 7.84
C GLU A 212 -2.28 1.59 8.74
N ARG A 213 -2.88 2.71 9.19
CA ARG A 213 -2.26 3.62 10.18
C ARG A 213 -2.23 3.01 11.57
N GLU A 214 -3.30 2.36 12.01
CA GLU A 214 -3.35 1.64 13.30
C GLU A 214 -2.27 0.57 13.34
N ASN A 215 -2.18 -0.26 12.30
CA ASN A 215 -1.21 -1.33 12.17
C ASN A 215 0.22 -0.79 12.24
N ALA A 216 0.52 0.30 11.51
CA ALA A 216 1.80 0.98 11.60
C ALA A 216 2.10 1.51 13.01
N THR A 217 1.08 2.04 13.70
CA THR A 217 1.20 2.56 15.07
C THR A 217 1.47 1.45 16.07
N ILE A 218 0.78 0.31 15.94
CA ILE A 218 0.99 -0.90 16.72
C ILE A 218 2.41 -1.43 16.53
N LEU A 219 2.88 -1.54 15.28
CA LEU A 219 4.23 -2.00 14.98
C LEU A 219 5.27 -1.04 15.57
N ASN A 220 5.12 0.28 15.37
CA ASN A 220 6.00 1.29 15.96
C ASN A 220 6.06 1.19 17.49
N ALA A 221 4.90 1.06 18.13
CA ALA A 221 4.80 0.90 19.58
C ALA A 221 5.51 -0.37 20.06
N SER A 222 5.37 -1.50 19.33
CA SER A 222 5.97 -2.78 19.70
C SER A 222 7.50 -2.76 19.73
N ILE A 223 8.15 -1.94 18.90
CA ILE A 223 9.62 -1.83 18.80
C ILE A 223 10.22 -0.66 19.59
N LEU A 224 9.39 0.12 20.30
CA LEU A 224 9.82 1.37 20.94
C LEU A 224 10.94 1.15 21.97
N ALA A 225 10.84 0.06 22.76
CA ALA A 225 11.85 -0.29 23.75
C ALA A 225 13.22 -0.63 23.10
N LEU A 226 13.19 -1.41 22.01
CA LEU A 226 14.38 -1.72 21.22
C LEU A 226 15.01 -0.44 20.63
N ALA A 227 14.18 0.44 20.07
CA ALA A 227 14.64 1.69 19.46
C ALA A 227 15.35 2.59 20.47
N LYS A 228 14.73 2.83 21.64
CA LYS A 228 15.33 3.61 22.74
C LYS A 228 16.67 3.02 23.18
N LYS A 229 16.74 1.70 23.39
CA LYS A 229 18.00 1.02 23.77
C LYS A 229 19.09 1.17 22.72
N THR A 230 18.74 0.96 21.45
CA THR A 230 19.68 0.99 20.33
C THR A 230 20.23 2.40 20.11
N ILE A 231 19.35 3.40 20.10
CA ILE A 231 19.73 4.80 19.90
C ILE A 231 20.57 5.32 21.09
N ARG A 232 20.25 4.93 22.33
CA ARG A 232 21.12 5.22 23.49
C ARG A 232 22.51 4.64 23.29
N ALA A 233 22.63 3.41 22.79
CA ALA A 233 23.93 2.81 22.50
C ALA A 233 24.68 3.59 21.41
N PHE A 234 24.00 4.10 20.38
CA PHE A 234 24.62 4.97 19.37
C PHE A 234 25.11 6.30 19.96
N CYS A 235 24.33 6.94 20.84
CA CYS A 235 24.75 8.17 21.51
C CYS A 235 25.98 7.95 22.39
N LEU A 236 26.04 6.83 23.13
CA LEU A 236 27.21 6.47 23.93
C LEU A 236 28.43 6.21 23.05
N ALA A 237 28.26 5.50 21.93
CA ALA A 237 29.31 5.30 20.94
C ALA A 237 29.87 6.62 20.40
N MET A 238 29.01 7.61 20.10
CA MET A 238 29.48 8.92 19.63
C MET A 238 30.35 9.63 20.69
N LYS A 239 29.96 9.51 21.96
CA LYS A 239 30.72 10.06 23.09
C LYS A 239 32.08 9.37 23.27
N ASP A 240 32.12 8.04 23.15
CA ASP A 240 33.37 7.27 23.25
C ASP A 240 34.35 7.60 22.11
N LEU A 241 33.82 7.96 20.94
CA LEU A 241 34.59 8.45 19.78
C LEU A 241 34.97 9.94 19.87
N GLN A 242 34.58 10.64 20.95
CA GLN A 242 34.81 12.07 21.14
C GLN A 242 34.21 12.95 20.03
N LEU A 243 33.07 12.54 19.48
CA LEU A 243 32.29 13.32 18.53
C LEU A 243 31.28 14.19 19.29
N GLU A 244 31.48 15.51 19.26
CA GLU A 244 30.61 16.49 19.97
C GLU A 244 29.42 16.97 19.12
N CYS A 245 29.17 16.33 17.97
CA CYS A 245 28.16 16.75 17.01
C CYS A 245 26.81 16.03 17.18
N PRO A 246 25.70 16.62 16.67
CA PRO A 246 24.40 15.97 16.70
C PRO A 246 24.37 14.65 15.89
N LEU A 247 23.62 13.68 16.42
CA LEU A 247 23.33 12.40 15.79
C LEU A 247 21.94 12.43 15.15
N TYR A 248 21.88 12.10 13.86
CA TYR A 248 20.66 11.94 13.09
C TYR A 248 20.50 10.50 12.59
N LEU A 249 19.27 10.13 12.27
CA LEU A 249 18.95 8.92 11.52
C LEU A 249 18.30 9.28 10.19
N THR A 250 18.54 8.48 9.16
CA THR A 250 17.85 8.63 7.87
C THR A 250 16.45 8.02 7.96
N GLN A 251 15.46 8.78 7.49
CA GLN A 251 14.09 8.35 7.33
C GLN A 251 13.88 7.63 5.99
N ASN A 252 12.76 6.92 5.89
CA ASN A 252 12.34 6.19 4.70
C ASN A 252 12.26 7.09 3.45
N ASP A 253 11.89 8.35 3.60
CA ASP A 253 11.76 9.30 2.49
C ASP A 253 13.09 9.98 2.11
N GLY A 254 14.20 9.61 2.74
CA GLY A 254 15.54 10.14 2.44
C GLY A 254 15.89 11.41 3.20
N THR A 255 15.05 11.78 4.18
CA THR A 255 15.26 12.97 5.02
C THR A 255 15.84 12.58 6.38
N LEU A 256 16.36 13.55 7.12
CA LEU A 256 16.95 13.33 8.44
C LEU A 256 15.93 13.54 9.56
N THR A 257 16.02 12.69 10.58
CA THR A 257 15.35 12.87 11.87
C THR A 257 16.37 12.85 12.99
N SER A 258 16.13 13.58 14.09
CA SER A 258 17.03 13.54 15.24
C SER A 258 16.98 12.18 15.92
N ALA A 259 18.07 11.81 16.62
CA ALA A 259 18.11 10.59 17.42
C ALA A 259 16.91 10.48 18.40
N ALA A 260 16.52 11.58 19.04
CA ALA A 260 15.38 11.61 19.95
C ALA A 260 14.05 11.29 19.24
N MET A 261 13.78 11.92 18.09
CA MET A 261 12.56 11.66 17.32
C MET A 261 12.54 10.24 16.74
N ALA A 262 13.69 9.74 16.28
CA ALA A 262 13.80 8.36 15.79
C ALA A 262 13.52 7.32 16.88
N ALA A 263 13.86 7.62 18.14
CA ALA A 263 13.57 6.75 19.27
C ALA A 263 12.08 6.70 19.61
N GLU A 264 11.31 7.72 19.24
CA GLU A 264 9.85 7.75 19.40
C GLU A 264 9.11 7.16 18.19
N ARG A 265 9.70 7.26 17.00
CA ARG A 265 9.08 6.89 15.72
C ARG A 265 9.98 6.00 14.85
N PRO A 266 10.51 4.88 15.38
CA PRO A 266 11.47 4.03 14.65
C PRO A 266 10.94 3.48 13.32
N ILE A 267 9.62 3.33 13.16
CA ILE A 267 9.03 2.86 11.89
C ILE A 267 9.36 3.76 10.69
N LYS A 268 9.62 5.06 10.93
CA LYS A 268 10.01 6.01 9.89
C LYS A 268 11.44 5.79 9.38
N THR A 269 12.17 4.80 9.88
CA THR A 269 13.55 4.47 9.50
C THR A 269 13.72 3.07 8.88
N PHE A 270 12.62 2.33 8.68
CA PHE A 270 12.64 0.95 8.17
C PHE A 270 13.29 0.76 6.79
N ALA A 271 13.20 1.75 5.91
CA ALA A 271 13.70 1.71 4.54
C ALA A 271 14.84 2.70 4.30
N SER A 272 15.65 2.99 5.33
CA SER A 272 16.76 3.94 5.19
C SER A 272 17.79 3.49 4.14
N GLY A 273 18.06 2.18 4.02
CA GLY A 273 19.10 1.64 3.12
C GLY A 273 18.84 1.96 1.64
N PRO A 274 17.73 1.47 1.04
CA PRO A 274 17.40 1.76 -0.35
C PRO A 274 17.32 3.26 -0.65
N THR A 275 16.79 4.05 0.28
CA THR A 275 16.69 5.50 0.09
C THR A 275 18.02 6.21 0.18
N ASN A 276 18.90 5.78 1.08
CA ASN A 276 20.28 6.25 1.17
C ASN A 276 21.03 5.97 -0.14
N SER A 277 20.94 4.74 -0.67
CA SER A 277 21.56 4.40 -1.95
C SER A 277 21.05 5.29 -3.09
N LEU A 278 19.74 5.53 -3.13
CA LEU A 278 19.10 6.39 -4.13
C LEU A 278 19.62 7.85 -4.06
N THR A 279 19.53 8.49 -2.90
CA THR A 279 19.91 9.89 -2.73
C THR A 279 21.41 10.08 -2.91
N GLY A 280 22.22 9.13 -2.43
CA GLY A 280 23.65 9.11 -2.64
C GLY A 280 24.04 8.93 -4.10
N ALA A 281 23.39 8.03 -4.83
CA ALA A 281 23.61 7.84 -6.27
C ALA A 281 23.32 9.13 -7.05
N ALA A 282 22.18 9.77 -6.77
CA ALA A 282 21.79 11.03 -7.41
C ALA A 282 22.78 12.17 -7.13
N TYR A 283 23.26 12.25 -5.88
CA TYR A 283 24.30 13.21 -5.48
C TYR A 283 25.62 12.92 -6.21
N LEU A 284 26.12 11.68 -6.18
CA LEU A 284 27.41 11.34 -6.79
C LEU A 284 27.38 11.48 -8.33
N ALA A 285 26.23 11.28 -8.96
CA ALA A 285 26.01 11.52 -10.39
C ALA A 285 25.86 13.02 -10.74
N GLY A 286 25.73 13.88 -9.73
CA GLY A 286 25.61 15.33 -9.86
C GLY A 286 24.31 15.84 -10.47
N LEU A 287 23.21 15.17 -10.15
CA LEU A 287 21.88 15.58 -10.58
C LEU A 287 21.33 16.78 -9.78
N ASP A 288 21.77 16.93 -8.53
CA ASP A 288 21.42 18.04 -7.64
C ASP A 288 21.91 19.42 -8.14
N GLN A 289 23.06 19.46 -8.82
CA GLN A 289 23.67 20.69 -9.35
C GLN A 289 22.99 21.19 -10.63
N ARG A 290 22.24 20.34 -11.34
CA ARG A 290 21.61 20.68 -12.63
C ARG A 290 20.27 21.42 -12.48
N SER A 291 19.77 21.56 -11.27
CA SER A 291 18.48 22.22 -10.97
C SER A 291 18.58 23.76 -10.83
N ASN A 292 19.78 24.33 -10.68
CA ASN A 292 19.98 25.76 -10.41
C ASN A 292 20.44 26.59 -11.63
N SER A 293 20.72 25.95 -12.78
CA SER A 293 21.03 26.68 -14.01
C SER A 293 19.74 27.04 -14.72
N SER A 294 19.61 28.29 -15.18
CA SER A 294 18.45 28.85 -15.90
C SER A 294 18.17 28.19 -17.27
N SER A 295 18.82 27.05 -17.55
CA SER A 295 18.61 26.14 -18.66
C SER A 295 17.87 24.86 -18.20
N ILE A 296 16.73 25.02 -17.53
CA ILE A 296 15.75 23.94 -17.24
C ILE A 296 15.19 23.27 -18.52
N THR A 297 15.70 23.60 -19.70
CA THR A 297 15.17 23.17 -20.99
C THR A 297 15.88 21.97 -21.64
N THR A 298 16.77 21.22 -20.96
CA THR A 298 17.52 20.15 -21.68
C THR A 298 17.67 18.76 -21.03
N ARG A 299 16.96 18.40 -19.94
CA ARG A 299 16.75 16.97 -19.56
C ARG A 299 15.41 16.69 -18.83
N THR A 300 14.35 17.39 -19.18
CA THR A 300 12.96 17.05 -18.76
C THR A 300 12.40 15.78 -19.42
N ASP A 301 13.20 15.13 -20.29
CA ASP A 301 12.72 14.12 -21.22
C ASP A 301 13.14 12.70 -20.85
N THR A 302 13.79 12.49 -19.70
CA THR A 302 14.19 11.15 -19.24
C THR A 302 13.88 10.91 -17.77
N GLN A 303 13.38 9.72 -17.44
CA GLN A 303 13.22 9.25 -16.06
C GLN A 303 14.56 8.82 -15.47
N ILE A 304 14.72 8.96 -14.16
CA ILE A 304 15.91 8.49 -13.46
C ILE A 304 15.54 7.27 -12.62
N LEU A 305 16.16 6.13 -12.90
CA LEU A 305 16.09 4.94 -12.06
C LEU A 305 17.44 4.74 -11.37
N VAL A 306 17.41 4.30 -10.12
CA VAL A 306 18.62 3.86 -9.41
C VAL A 306 18.53 2.37 -9.16
N MET A 307 19.64 1.70 -9.38
CA MET A 307 19.77 0.26 -9.19
C MET A 307 20.97 -0.01 -8.28
N ASP A 308 20.67 -0.39 -7.03
CA ASP A 308 21.68 -0.78 -6.04
C ASP A 308 21.90 -2.28 -6.09
N VAL A 309 23.02 -2.70 -6.65
CA VAL A 309 23.37 -4.11 -6.80
C VAL A 309 24.28 -4.54 -5.66
N GLY A 310 23.75 -5.42 -4.81
CA GLY A 310 24.48 -6.06 -3.72
C GLY A 310 25.13 -7.39 -4.11
N GLY A 311 25.53 -8.15 -3.09
CA GLY A 311 26.05 -9.51 -3.27
C GLY A 311 24.94 -10.56 -3.51
N THR A 312 23.72 -10.29 -3.06
CA THR A 312 22.58 -11.21 -3.12
C THR A 312 21.46 -10.72 -4.01
N THR A 313 21.19 -9.43 -3.96
CA THR A 313 19.97 -8.80 -4.47
C THR A 313 20.31 -7.48 -5.16
N THR A 314 19.41 -7.08 -6.06
CA THR A 314 19.40 -5.80 -6.73
C THR A 314 18.14 -5.07 -6.33
N ASP A 315 18.27 -3.89 -5.74
CA ASP A 315 17.14 -3.04 -5.37
C ASP A 315 17.00 -1.91 -6.39
N VAL A 316 15.82 -1.78 -6.99
CA VAL A 316 15.52 -0.79 -8.03
C VAL A 316 14.47 0.19 -7.54
N CYS A 317 14.77 1.48 -7.68
CA CYS A 317 13.92 2.58 -7.23
C CYS A 317 13.82 3.67 -8.31
N ALA A 318 12.64 4.28 -8.44
CA ALA A 318 12.46 5.46 -9.29
C ALA A 318 12.74 6.75 -8.50
N LEU A 319 13.52 7.65 -9.09
CA LEU A 319 13.77 8.99 -8.58
C LEU A 319 12.82 9.99 -9.27
N LEU A 320 12.05 10.72 -8.47
CA LEU A 320 11.17 11.77 -8.98
C LEU A 320 11.99 13.01 -9.37
N PRO A 321 11.46 13.90 -10.25
CA PRO A 321 12.11 15.17 -10.58
C PRO A 321 12.43 16.05 -9.37
N SER A 322 11.71 15.86 -8.26
CA SER A 322 11.98 16.52 -6.98
C SER A 322 13.27 16.07 -6.30
N GLY A 323 13.92 15.01 -6.78
CA GLY A 323 15.11 14.40 -6.18
C GLY A 323 14.80 13.43 -5.03
N PHE A 324 13.53 13.03 -4.87
CA PHE A 324 13.07 12.08 -3.84
C PHE A 324 12.61 10.75 -4.44
N PRO A 325 12.64 9.65 -3.68
CA PRO A 325 12.09 8.38 -4.12
C PRO A 325 10.61 8.52 -4.46
N ARG A 326 10.18 7.79 -5.50
CA ARG A 326 8.76 7.47 -5.67
C ARG A 326 8.27 6.70 -4.45
N LYS A 327 7.14 7.12 -3.89
CA LYS A 327 6.48 6.47 -2.75
C LYS A 327 5.76 5.19 -3.20
N ALA A 328 5.75 4.19 -2.33
CA ALA A 328 5.00 2.95 -2.49
C ALA A 328 3.47 3.20 -2.60
N PRO A 329 2.68 2.22 -3.09
CA PRO A 329 1.22 2.31 -3.19
C PRO A 329 0.52 2.54 -1.83
N ASN A 330 -0.82 2.63 -1.85
CA ASN A 330 -1.67 3.00 -0.70
C ASN A 330 -1.37 2.24 0.61
N PHE A 331 -0.82 1.03 0.52
CA PHE A 331 -0.30 0.28 1.65
C PHE A 331 0.98 -0.46 1.25
N VAL A 332 1.79 -0.79 2.26
CA VAL A 332 2.90 -1.74 2.16
C VAL A 332 2.74 -2.83 3.21
N GLU A 333 3.24 -4.02 2.90
CA GLU A 333 3.26 -5.13 3.86
C GLU A 333 4.61 -5.18 4.59
N VAL A 334 4.59 -5.07 5.91
CA VAL A 334 5.77 -5.23 6.77
C VAL A 334 5.54 -6.37 7.73
N GLY A 335 6.37 -7.41 7.67
CA GLY A 335 6.19 -8.62 8.49
C GLY A 335 4.84 -9.31 8.28
N GLY A 336 4.26 -9.20 7.07
CA GLY A 336 2.93 -9.75 6.73
C GLY A 336 1.75 -8.91 7.19
N VAL A 337 1.97 -7.67 7.64
CA VAL A 337 0.92 -6.74 8.10
C VAL A 337 0.79 -5.57 7.13
N ARG A 338 -0.44 -5.23 6.72
CA ARG A 338 -0.69 -4.06 5.87
C ARG A 338 -0.56 -2.76 6.66
N THR A 339 0.25 -1.83 6.16
CA THR A 339 0.60 -0.58 6.84
C THR A 339 0.63 0.60 5.86
N ALA A 340 0.43 1.82 6.37
CA ALA A 340 0.45 3.05 5.57
C ALA A 340 1.30 4.11 6.26
N PHE A 341 2.52 4.29 5.77
CA PHE A 341 3.43 5.38 6.11
C PHE A 341 4.37 5.64 4.92
N PRO A 342 4.96 6.84 4.80
CA PRO A 342 5.84 7.16 3.68
C PRO A 342 7.04 6.21 3.62
N ILE A 343 7.13 5.43 2.54
CA ILE A 343 8.20 4.47 2.26
C ILE A 343 8.45 4.44 0.73
N PRO A 344 9.71 4.30 0.28
CA PRO A 344 10.02 4.20 -1.14
C PRO A 344 9.39 2.95 -1.74
N GLU A 345 8.95 3.05 -2.98
CA GLU A 345 8.68 1.87 -3.82
C GLU A 345 10.03 1.26 -4.23
N VAL A 346 10.32 0.08 -3.69
CA VAL A 346 11.57 -0.66 -3.96
C VAL A 346 11.20 -1.99 -4.58
N LEU A 347 11.67 -2.24 -5.81
CA LEU A 347 11.62 -3.56 -6.42
C LEU A 347 12.94 -4.29 -6.11
N SER A 348 12.86 -5.35 -5.30
CA SER A 348 14.02 -6.19 -4.99
C SER A 348 14.03 -7.44 -5.86
N VAL A 349 15.13 -7.66 -6.57
CA VAL A 349 15.33 -8.77 -7.50
C VAL A 349 16.46 -9.66 -7.00
N GLY A 350 16.28 -10.98 -7.07
CA GLY A 350 17.26 -11.99 -6.66
C GLY A 350 18.48 -12.11 -7.59
N LEU A 351 19.14 -10.99 -7.86
CA LEU A 351 20.34 -10.89 -8.68
C LEU A 351 21.39 -10.07 -7.93
N GLY A 352 22.60 -10.59 -7.82
CA GLY A 352 23.75 -9.88 -7.28
C GLY A 352 25.04 -10.55 -7.72
N GLY A 353 26.17 -10.08 -7.20
CA GLY A 353 27.48 -10.68 -7.52
C GLY A 353 27.56 -12.18 -7.20
N GLY A 354 26.92 -12.60 -6.11
CA GLY A 354 26.91 -14.00 -5.65
C GLY A 354 25.74 -14.85 -6.10
N SER A 355 24.87 -14.37 -6.99
CA SER A 355 23.79 -15.20 -7.54
C SER A 355 24.36 -16.40 -8.28
N ARG A 356 23.79 -17.57 -8.02
CA ARG A 356 24.32 -18.85 -8.52
C ARG A 356 23.93 -19.06 -9.98
N ILE A 357 24.85 -19.64 -10.76
CA ILE A 357 24.60 -20.00 -12.15
C ILE A 357 24.23 -21.48 -12.20
N HIS A 358 23.02 -21.77 -12.65
CA HIS A 358 22.53 -23.14 -12.82
C HIS A 358 22.65 -23.55 -14.27
N VAL A 359 23.29 -24.69 -14.51
CA VAL A 359 23.45 -25.26 -15.84
C VAL A 359 22.74 -26.61 -15.89
N ASP A 360 21.66 -26.70 -16.66
CA ASP A 360 20.98 -27.96 -16.96
C ASP A 360 21.47 -28.48 -18.32
N GLY A 361 22.41 -29.41 -18.28
CA GLY A 361 22.96 -30.04 -19.48
C GLY A 361 22.00 -30.95 -20.24
N ALA A 362 20.88 -31.39 -19.62
CA ALA A 362 19.88 -32.22 -20.29
C ALA A 362 18.90 -31.37 -21.12
N LYS A 363 18.64 -30.12 -20.69
CA LYS A 363 17.74 -29.17 -21.38
C LYS A 363 18.47 -28.09 -22.17
N ASP A 364 19.80 -28.05 -22.09
CA ASP A 364 20.65 -26.99 -22.65
C ASP A 364 20.18 -25.58 -22.20
N THR A 365 19.80 -25.45 -20.93
CA THR A 365 19.35 -24.18 -20.33
C THR A 365 20.32 -23.71 -19.25
N VAL A 366 20.55 -22.39 -19.20
CA VAL A 366 21.33 -21.73 -18.15
C VAL A 366 20.43 -20.69 -17.48
N SER A 367 20.30 -20.74 -16.16
CA SER A 367 19.55 -19.75 -15.38
C SER A 367 20.42 -19.13 -14.29
N VAL A 368 20.00 -17.95 -13.82
CA VAL A 368 20.74 -17.13 -12.85
C VAL A 368 19.86 -16.90 -11.63
N GLY A 369 20.35 -17.29 -10.45
CA GLY A 369 19.62 -17.17 -9.20
C GLY A 369 18.31 -17.99 -9.16
N PRO A 370 17.37 -17.65 -8.25
CA PRO A 370 17.43 -16.53 -7.29
C PRO A 370 18.31 -16.80 -6.07
N ASP A 371 18.80 -18.03 -5.87
CA ASP A 371 19.69 -18.37 -4.77
C ASP A 371 21.10 -17.76 -4.94
N SER A 372 21.72 -17.40 -3.82
CA SER A 372 23.01 -16.72 -3.76
C SER A 372 23.91 -17.31 -2.68
N VAL A 373 25.22 -17.21 -2.86
CA VAL A 373 26.21 -17.54 -1.82
C VAL A 373 26.34 -16.45 -0.74
N GLY A 374 25.75 -15.28 -0.97
CA GLY A 374 25.67 -14.18 0.00
C GLY A 374 27.02 -13.67 0.50
N TYR A 375 27.14 -13.46 1.81
CA TYR A 375 28.38 -12.97 2.44
C TYR A 375 29.60 -13.90 2.21
N ARG A 376 29.37 -15.16 1.82
CA ARG A 376 30.42 -16.14 1.50
C ARG A 376 30.95 -16.03 0.08
N LEU A 377 30.57 -15.01 -0.68
CA LEU A 377 31.05 -14.79 -2.05
C LEU A 377 32.56 -14.94 -2.20
N MET A 378 33.33 -14.31 -1.31
CA MET A 378 34.81 -14.35 -1.31
C MET A 378 35.39 -15.73 -0.96
N GLN A 379 34.57 -16.67 -0.51
CA GLN A 379 34.99 -18.03 -0.12
C GLN A 379 34.49 -19.08 -1.13
N ASP A 380 33.23 -18.95 -1.57
CA ASP A 380 32.53 -20.01 -2.31
C ASP A 380 32.58 -19.85 -3.83
N ALA A 381 32.82 -18.64 -4.37
CA ALA A 381 32.89 -18.42 -5.81
C ALA A 381 34.19 -18.95 -6.43
N LEU A 382 34.12 -19.40 -7.70
CA LEU A 382 35.23 -20.05 -8.39
C LEU A 382 36.45 -19.12 -8.52
N VAL A 383 36.22 -17.84 -8.80
CA VAL A 383 37.27 -16.83 -8.98
C VAL A 383 38.07 -16.55 -7.71
N PHE A 384 37.52 -16.88 -6.53
CA PHE A 384 38.21 -16.78 -5.23
C PHE A 384 38.70 -18.14 -4.71
N GLY A 385 38.53 -19.22 -5.48
CA GLY A 385 39.00 -20.56 -5.13
C GLY A 385 37.96 -21.47 -4.48
N GLY A 386 36.69 -21.07 -4.46
CA GLY A 386 35.57 -21.92 -4.07
C GLY A 386 35.13 -22.88 -5.18
N ASN A 387 33.94 -23.45 -5.03
CA ASN A 387 33.40 -24.52 -5.91
C ASN A 387 32.05 -24.19 -6.55
N THR A 388 31.50 -22.99 -6.33
CA THR A 388 30.18 -22.58 -6.80
C THR A 388 30.33 -21.54 -7.90
N MET A 389 29.71 -21.77 -9.06
CA MET A 389 29.67 -20.78 -10.15
C MET A 389 28.66 -19.67 -9.83
N THR A 390 29.09 -18.43 -9.91
CA THR A 390 28.34 -17.23 -9.55
C THR A 390 28.34 -16.17 -10.66
N SER A 391 27.48 -15.16 -10.57
CA SER A 391 27.48 -14.01 -11.49
C SER A 391 28.85 -13.33 -11.58
N THR A 392 29.56 -13.16 -10.47
CA THR A 392 30.93 -12.62 -10.46
C THR A 392 31.88 -13.45 -11.32
N ASP A 393 31.75 -14.78 -11.32
CA ASP A 393 32.57 -15.65 -12.16
C ASP A 393 32.29 -15.43 -13.66
N ILE A 394 31.02 -15.23 -14.04
CA ILE A 394 30.61 -14.92 -15.41
C ILE A 394 31.16 -13.57 -15.87
N VAL A 395 31.08 -12.55 -15.01
CA VAL A 395 31.59 -11.19 -15.29
C VAL A 395 33.11 -11.24 -15.54
N VAL A 396 33.86 -11.89 -14.64
CA VAL A 396 35.32 -11.99 -14.75
C VAL A 396 35.71 -12.85 -15.96
N ALA A 397 35.06 -14.00 -16.17
CA ALA A 397 35.31 -14.84 -17.35
C ALA A 397 34.99 -14.14 -18.68
N SER A 398 34.03 -13.20 -18.66
CA SER A 398 33.67 -12.37 -19.82
C SER A 398 34.61 -11.18 -20.04
N GLY A 399 35.62 -11.00 -19.17
CA GLY A 399 36.57 -9.89 -19.23
C GLY A 399 35.98 -8.52 -18.90
N LYS A 400 34.89 -8.49 -18.12
CA LYS A 400 34.15 -7.26 -17.79
C LYS A 400 34.56 -6.64 -16.45
N ALA A 401 35.24 -7.41 -15.58
CA ALA A 401 35.81 -6.91 -14.33
C ALA A 401 37.13 -7.64 -13.98
N GLU A 402 38.02 -6.95 -13.27
CA GLU A 402 39.27 -7.48 -12.73
C GLU A 402 39.10 -7.77 -11.22
N LEU A 403 38.53 -8.93 -10.89
CA LEU A 403 38.28 -9.35 -9.51
C LEU A 403 38.68 -10.82 -9.32
N GLY A 404 39.36 -11.14 -8.20
CA GLY A 404 39.87 -12.48 -7.92
C GLY A 404 40.89 -12.99 -8.96
N GLU A 405 40.98 -14.31 -9.15
CA GLU A 405 41.93 -14.96 -10.06
C GLU A 405 41.28 -15.41 -11.38
N PHE A 406 41.49 -14.65 -12.47
CA PHE A 406 40.95 -14.96 -13.81
C PHE A 406 41.29 -16.38 -14.32
N SER A 407 42.46 -16.91 -13.96
CA SER A 407 42.90 -18.27 -14.34
C SER A 407 41.91 -19.36 -13.90
N ARG A 408 41.15 -19.12 -12.83
CA ARG A 408 40.18 -20.07 -12.27
C ARG A 408 38.89 -20.15 -13.05
N VAL A 409 38.53 -19.11 -13.82
CA VAL A 409 37.26 -19.05 -14.57
C VAL A 409 37.45 -19.14 -16.09
N LYS A 410 38.71 -19.19 -16.57
CA LYS A 410 39.05 -19.33 -18.00
C LYS A 410 38.50 -20.60 -18.66
N HIS A 411 38.23 -21.64 -17.87
CA HIS A 411 37.74 -22.93 -18.37
C HIS A 411 36.23 -22.95 -18.66
N LEU A 412 35.49 -21.89 -18.30
CA LEU A 412 34.04 -21.84 -18.49
C LEU A 412 33.67 -21.84 -19.99
N PRO A 413 32.72 -22.69 -20.44
CA PRO A 413 32.31 -22.76 -21.84
C PRO A 413 31.68 -21.46 -22.33
N SER A 414 32.03 -21.04 -23.56
CA SER A 414 31.49 -19.81 -24.18
C SER A 414 29.95 -19.79 -24.28
N ALA A 415 29.33 -20.96 -24.51
CA ALA A 415 27.88 -21.10 -24.55
C ALA A 415 27.22 -20.76 -23.20
N VAL A 416 27.84 -21.18 -22.07
CA VAL A 416 27.36 -20.86 -20.73
C VAL A 416 27.49 -19.37 -20.45
N LEU A 417 28.64 -18.77 -20.80
CA LEU A 417 28.85 -17.32 -20.65
C LEU A 417 27.81 -16.51 -21.41
N THR A 418 27.52 -16.90 -22.66
CA THR A 418 26.55 -16.19 -23.52
C THR A 418 25.15 -16.27 -22.95
N LYS A 419 24.69 -17.46 -22.55
CA LYS A 419 23.35 -17.65 -21.98
C LYS A 419 23.21 -16.99 -20.60
N ALA A 420 24.21 -17.08 -19.74
CA ALA A 420 24.22 -16.41 -18.44
C ALA A 420 24.18 -14.88 -18.57
N ARG A 421 24.95 -14.30 -19.50
CA ARG A 421 24.91 -12.85 -19.81
C ARG A 421 23.54 -12.41 -20.28
N ALA A 422 22.93 -13.14 -21.20
CA ALA A 422 21.58 -12.86 -21.67
C ALA A 422 20.56 -12.93 -20.52
N GLY A 423 20.66 -13.94 -19.65
CA GLY A 423 19.81 -14.07 -18.47
C GLY A 423 19.97 -12.90 -17.48
N ILE A 424 21.21 -12.47 -17.21
CA ILE A 424 21.47 -11.27 -16.38
C ILE A 424 20.86 -10.02 -17.03
N LYS A 425 21.09 -9.81 -18.33
CA LYS A 425 20.54 -8.68 -19.10
C LYS A 425 19.02 -8.62 -18.97
N GLN A 426 18.33 -9.74 -19.23
CA GLN A 426 16.87 -9.84 -19.16
C GLN A 426 16.32 -9.55 -17.75
N ILE A 427 16.99 -10.02 -16.70
CA ILE A 427 16.58 -9.75 -15.32
C ILE A 427 16.65 -8.23 -15.02
N LEU A 428 17.72 -7.56 -15.45
CA LEU A 428 17.90 -6.12 -15.25
C LEU A 428 16.87 -5.30 -16.05
N GLU A 429 16.62 -5.64 -17.32
CA GLU A 429 15.65 -4.96 -18.18
C GLU A 429 14.23 -5.07 -17.66
N ARG A 430 13.85 -6.26 -17.15
CA ARG A 430 12.55 -6.48 -16.52
C ARG A 430 12.38 -5.58 -15.29
N ALA A 431 13.41 -5.51 -14.44
CA ALA A 431 13.37 -4.69 -13.23
C ALA A 431 13.24 -3.18 -13.56
N ILE A 432 13.94 -2.73 -14.60
CA ILE A 432 13.82 -1.36 -15.11
C ILE A 432 12.40 -1.09 -15.60
N ASP A 433 11.85 -2.00 -16.40
CA ASP A 433 10.53 -1.78 -16.97
C ASP A 433 9.42 -1.75 -15.91
N GLU A 434 9.49 -2.63 -14.91
CA GLU A 434 8.54 -2.66 -13.79
C GLU A 434 8.56 -1.36 -12.96
N MET A 435 9.73 -0.73 -12.82
CA MET A 435 9.88 0.50 -12.03
C MET A 435 9.67 1.80 -12.81
N LYS A 436 9.44 1.76 -14.13
CA LYS A 436 9.15 2.97 -14.92
C LYS A 436 7.85 3.65 -14.47
N VAL A 437 7.90 4.98 -14.41
CA VAL A 437 6.82 5.89 -14.03
C VAL A 437 6.23 6.68 -15.21
N SER A 438 6.87 6.64 -16.36
CA SER A 438 6.37 7.16 -17.64
C SER A 438 6.94 6.33 -18.82
N ASP A 439 6.55 6.66 -20.05
CA ASP A 439 7.10 6.08 -21.28
C ASP A 439 8.40 6.77 -21.73
N GLN A 440 8.84 7.78 -20.98
CA GLN A 440 10.06 8.52 -21.25
C GLN A 440 11.30 7.60 -21.15
N PRO A 441 12.35 7.84 -21.95
CA PRO A 441 13.60 7.11 -21.86
C PRO A 441 14.21 7.14 -20.45
N VAL A 442 14.95 6.10 -20.07
CA VAL A 442 15.53 5.98 -18.72
C VAL A 442 17.01 6.37 -18.71
N THR A 443 17.40 7.19 -17.74
CA THR A 443 18.77 7.32 -17.24
C THR A 443 18.92 6.41 -16.02
N LEU A 444 19.79 5.41 -16.11
CA LEU A 444 20.04 4.45 -15.02
C LEU A 444 21.26 4.87 -14.21
N LEU A 445 21.11 5.08 -12.91
CA LEU A 445 22.22 5.20 -11.97
C LEU A 445 22.50 3.83 -11.37
N LEU A 446 23.70 3.30 -11.59
CA LEU A 446 24.08 2.00 -11.09
C LEU A 446 24.99 2.16 -9.87
N VAL A 447 24.61 1.61 -8.74
CA VAL A 447 25.38 1.67 -7.49
C VAL A 447 25.50 0.31 -6.81
N GLY A 448 26.25 0.24 -5.72
CA GLY A 448 26.52 -0.99 -5.00
C GLY A 448 27.74 -1.74 -5.53
N GLY A 449 28.36 -2.52 -4.65
CA GLY A 449 29.59 -3.27 -4.97
C GLY A 449 29.36 -4.42 -5.97
N GLY A 450 28.12 -4.85 -6.16
CA GLY A 450 27.71 -5.85 -7.14
C GLY A 450 27.40 -5.28 -8.52
N SER A 451 27.50 -3.95 -8.72
CA SER A 451 27.21 -3.26 -9.99
C SER A 451 27.98 -3.84 -11.20
N ILE A 452 29.06 -4.58 -10.95
CA ILE A 452 29.83 -5.34 -11.94
C ILE A 452 28.99 -6.32 -12.78
N VAL A 453 27.78 -6.70 -12.35
CA VAL A 453 26.86 -7.56 -13.14
C VAL A 453 26.32 -6.87 -14.38
N TYR A 454 26.39 -5.53 -14.46
CA TYR A 454 26.09 -4.79 -15.68
C TYR A 454 27.20 -5.00 -16.71
N MET A 455 26.94 -5.85 -17.69
CA MET A 455 27.93 -6.24 -18.71
C MET A 455 27.63 -5.71 -20.11
N ASP A 456 26.34 -5.47 -20.39
CA ASP A 456 25.80 -5.22 -21.73
C ASP A 456 24.81 -4.05 -21.68
N ALA A 457 24.63 -3.36 -22.81
CA ALA A 457 23.65 -2.28 -22.91
C ALA A 457 22.23 -2.81 -22.72
N LEU A 458 21.42 -2.05 -21.99
CA LEU A 458 20.04 -2.39 -21.61
C LEU A 458 19.05 -1.62 -22.47
N ASP A 459 18.01 -2.30 -22.92
CA ASP A 459 16.96 -1.74 -23.76
C ASP A 459 16.08 -0.77 -22.95
N GLY A 460 15.70 0.34 -23.57
CA GLY A 460 14.97 1.43 -22.90
C GLY A 460 15.82 2.31 -21.96
N VAL A 461 17.12 2.03 -21.82
CA VAL A 461 18.09 2.88 -21.10
C VAL A 461 18.89 3.72 -22.10
N THR A 462 18.76 5.04 -22.02
CA THR A 462 19.50 5.99 -22.88
C THR A 462 20.92 6.22 -22.36
N GLU A 463 21.08 6.27 -21.05
CA GLU A 463 22.37 6.53 -20.40
C GLU A 463 22.44 5.70 -19.12
N CYS A 464 23.54 4.95 -18.93
CA CYS A 464 23.86 4.28 -17.68
C CYS A 464 25.05 4.99 -17.05
N ILE A 465 24.86 5.54 -15.84
CA ILE A 465 25.86 6.29 -15.11
C ILE A 465 26.32 5.43 -13.93
N LEU A 466 27.61 5.10 -13.92
CA LEU A 466 28.30 4.51 -12.77
C LEU A 466 29.05 5.65 -12.06
N PRO A 467 28.49 6.24 -10.99
CA PRO A 467 29.10 7.41 -10.35
C PRO A 467 30.42 7.05 -9.62
N PRO A 468 31.29 8.03 -9.33
CA PRO A 468 32.40 7.82 -8.43
C PRO A 468 31.88 7.37 -7.06
N HIS A 469 32.62 6.50 -6.35
CA HIS A 469 32.22 5.96 -5.03
C HIS A 469 30.87 5.22 -5.02
N HIS A 470 30.44 4.68 -6.17
CA HIS A 470 29.18 3.94 -6.31
C HIS A 470 29.00 2.80 -5.30
N ASP A 471 30.09 2.21 -4.82
CA ASP A 471 30.12 1.12 -3.85
C ASP A 471 29.85 1.56 -2.40
N SER A 472 29.82 2.88 -2.14
CA SER A 472 29.50 3.51 -0.85
C SER A 472 28.41 4.59 -0.98
N ALA A 473 27.60 4.50 -2.04
CA ALA A 473 26.53 5.45 -2.32
C ALA A 473 25.52 5.56 -1.16
N ASN A 474 25.21 4.44 -0.49
CA ASN A 474 24.38 4.42 0.72
C ASN A 474 24.93 5.33 1.84
N ALA A 475 26.19 5.16 2.22
CA ALA A 475 26.82 5.97 3.27
C ALA A 475 26.92 7.44 2.86
N VAL A 476 27.20 7.72 1.58
CA VAL A 476 27.17 9.09 1.04
C VAL A 476 25.76 9.70 1.13
N GLY A 477 24.73 8.94 0.76
CA GLY A 477 23.33 9.35 0.83
C GLY A 477 22.90 9.71 2.25
N ALA A 478 23.31 8.90 3.24
CA ALA A 478 23.08 9.20 4.65
C ALA A 478 23.72 10.54 5.05
N ALA A 479 24.95 10.82 4.62
CA ALA A 479 25.67 12.06 4.98
C ALA A 479 25.07 13.33 4.37
N ILE A 480 24.47 13.23 3.18
CA ILE A 480 23.91 14.35 2.41
C ILE A 480 22.40 14.51 2.57
N ALA A 481 21.75 13.62 3.32
CA ALA A 481 20.31 13.63 3.57
C ALA A 481 19.85 15.01 4.08
N LYS A 482 18.68 15.42 3.59
CA LYS A 482 18.12 16.75 3.80
C LYS A 482 17.11 16.75 4.95
N VAL A 483 16.74 17.92 5.46
CA VAL A 483 15.70 18.07 6.49
C VAL A 483 14.39 18.46 5.82
N SER A 484 13.28 17.83 6.22
CA SER A 484 11.95 18.09 5.64
C SER A 484 10.95 18.68 6.62
N GLY A 485 10.03 19.48 6.09
CA GLY A 485 8.80 19.96 6.73
C GLY A 485 7.61 19.57 5.85
N GLU A 486 6.54 19.10 6.47
CA GLU A 486 5.36 18.61 5.74
C GLU A 486 4.09 19.14 6.39
N VAL A 487 3.12 19.47 5.55
CA VAL A 487 1.75 19.87 5.92
C VAL A 487 0.81 18.95 5.16
N ASP A 488 -0.08 18.26 5.86
CA ASP A 488 -1.18 17.47 5.31
C ASP A 488 -2.47 17.98 5.95
N SER A 489 -3.29 18.70 5.19
CA SER A 489 -4.51 19.34 5.68
C SER A 489 -5.68 19.15 4.72
N ILE A 490 -6.91 19.18 5.24
CA ILE A 490 -8.11 19.28 4.41
C ILE A 490 -8.59 20.73 4.42
N GLU A 491 -8.66 21.31 3.23
CA GLU A 491 -9.06 22.69 3.00
C GLU A 491 -10.40 22.73 2.27
N ILE A 492 -11.40 23.37 2.87
CA ILE A 492 -12.65 23.69 2.20
C ILE A 492 -12.42 24.94 1.34
N LEU A 493 -12.53 24.79 0.01
CA LEU A 493 -12.26 25.88 -0.95
C LEU A 493 -13.51 26.72 -1.29
N GLU A 494 -14.71 26.31 -0.88
CA GLU A 494 -15.93 27.07 -1.14
C GLU A 494 -15.83 28.50 -0.59
N GLY A 495 -15.96 29.48 -1.49
CA GLY A 495 -15.86 30.90 -1.15
C GLY A 495 -14.45 31.41 -0.83
N ARG A 496 -13.40 30.59 -0.96
CA ARG A 496 -11.99 30.96 -0.73
C ARG A 496 -11.20 30.99 -2.04
N ASP A 497 -10.15 31.82 -2.08
CA ASP A 497 -9.19 31.81 -3.18
C ASP A 497 -8.24 30.62 -3.00
N GLU A 498 -8.37 29.63 -3.88
CA GLU A 498 -7.58 28.40 -3.86
C GLU A 498 -6.07 28.67 -3.89
N ALA A 499 -5.62 29.62 -4.70
CA ALA A 499 -4.20 29.93 -4.83
C ALA A 499 -3.63 30.42 -3.48
N ALA A 500 -4.37 31.26 -2.76
CA ALA A 500 -3.97 31.75 -1.45
C ALA A 500 -3.90 30.63 -0.40
N VAL A 501 -4.80 29.64 -0.46
CA VAL A 501 -4.79 28.48 0.46
C VAL A 501 -3.55 27.61 0.23
N VAL A 502 -3.25 27.30 -1.03
CA VAL A 502 -2.06 26.52 -1.40
C VAL A 502 -0.78 27.25 -0.97
N GLU A 503 -0.69 28.57 -1.19
CA GLU A 503 0.47 29.36 -0.75
C GLU A 503 0.63 29.39 0.77
N ALA A 504 -0.46 29.45 1.55
CA ALA A 504 -0.38 29.37 3.01
C ALA A 504 0.19 28.02 3.49
N ALA A 505 -0.27 26.91 2.89
CA ALA A 505 0.25 25.57 3.20
C ALA A 505 1.74 25.42 2.84
N LYS A 506 2.18 26.00 1.71
CA LYS A 506 3.60 26.08 1.32
C LYS A 506 4.44 26.80 2.37
N GLN A 507 3.99 27.96 2.85
CA GLN A 507 4.71 28.70 3.88
C GLN A 507 4.81 27.92 5.19
N GLN A 508 3.74 27.23 5.59
CA GLN A 508 3.78 26.36 6.78
C GLN A 508 4.78 25.21 6.64
N ALA A 509 4.84 24.56 5.47
CA ALA A 509 5.80 23.49 5.22
C ALA A 509 7.24 23.99 5.27
N LEU A 510 7.53 25.15 4.67
CA LEU A 510 8.84 25.81 4.71
C LEU A 510 9.27 26.09 6.16
N GLN A 511 8.39 26.70 6.97
CA GLN A 511 8.66 26.97 8.37
C GLN A 511 8.87 25.71 9.20
N ALA A 512 8.11 24.65 8.93
CA ALA A 512 8.31 23.35 9.59
C ALA A 512 9.67 22.73 9.27
N ALA A 513 10.18 22.90 8.03
CA ALA A 513 11.51 22.43 7.65
C ALA A 513 12.62 23.23 8.37
N ILE A 514 12.50 24.55 8.40
CA ILE A 514 13.46 25.45 9.09
C ILE A 514 13.49 25.13 10.58
N ALA A 515 12.33 24.95 11.22
CA ALA A 515 12.24 24.61 12.64
C ALA A 515 12.92 23.28 13.00
N ARG A 516 13.08 22.37 12.03
CA ARG A 516 13.79 21.09 12.17
C ARG A 516 15.28 21.17 11.83
N GLY A 517 15.79 22.36 11.49
CA GLY A 517 17.20 22.62 11.22
C GLY A 517 17.57 22.74 9.73
N ALA A 518 16.60 22.88 8.83
CA ALA A 518 16.89 23.22 7.44
C ALA A 518 17.49 24.63 7.32
N ASP A 519 18.45 24.79 6.41
CA ASP A 519 19.02 26.08 6.06
C ASP A 519 17.96 26.96 5.37
N ASN A 520 17.79 28.18 5.90
CA ASN A 520 16.80 29.13 5.43
C ASN A 520 17.05 29.59 3.99
N ASP A 521 18.31 29.58 3.54
CA ASP A 521 18.68 30.02 2.19
C ASP A 521 18.58 28.88 1.15
N ASP A 522 18.34 27.64 1.59
CA ASP A 522 18.26 26.44 0.73
C ASP A 522 16.89 25.73 0.76
N VAL A 523 16.02 26.12 1.68
CA VAL A 523 14.71 25.47 1.84
C VAL A 523 13.77 25.84 0.68
N SER A 524 13.16 24.82 0.08
CA SER A 524 12.23 24.98 -1.03
C SER A 524 11.09 23.96 -0.96
N VAL A 525 9.96 24.28 -1.59
CA VAL A 525 8.83 23.35 -1.72
C VAL A 525 9.13 22.37 -2.85
N VAL A 526 9.06 21.08 -2.55
CA VAL A 526 9.40 19.99 -3.48
C VAL A 526 8.20 19.15 -3.90
N GLU A 527 7.11 19.22 -3.15
CA GLU A 527 5.88 18.46 -3.39
C GLU A 527 4.66 19.31 -3.01
N VAL A 528 3.66 19.32 -3.88
CA VAL A 528 2.34 19.94 -3.64
C VAL A 528 1.31 19.02 -4.28
N ASP A 529 0.72 18.15 -3.47
CA ASP A 529 -0.39 17.31 -3.89
C ASP A 529 -1.71 17.95 -3.48
N LYS A 530 -2.64 18.00 -4.43
CA LYS A 530 -4.01 18.47 -4.22
C LYS A 530 -4.96 17.35 -4.61
N LEU A 531 -5.59 16.73 -3.62
CA LEU A 531 -6.50 15.60 -3.81
C LEU A 531 -7.94 16.05 -3.49
N PRO A 532 -8.85 16.14 -4.47
CA PRO A 532 -10.24 16.49 -4.20
C PRO A 532 -10.93 15.39 -3.39
N LEU A 533 -11.73 15.79 -2.38
CA LEU A 533 -12.53 14.87 -1.59
C LEU A 533 -13.85 14.54 -2.29
N GLN A 534 -14.21 13.26 -2.29
CA GLN A 534 -15.42 12.78 -2.94
C GLN A 534 -16.66 13.09 -2.08
N TYR A 535 -17.83 13.18 -2.72
CA TYR A 535 -19.13 13.43 -2.07
C TYR A 535 -19.28 14.77 -1.33
N VAL A 536 -18.25 15.63 -1.32
CA VAL A 536 -18.33 16.95 -0.68
C VAL A 536 -18.63 18.04 -1.73
N THR A 537 -19.72 18.78 -1.54
CA THR A 537 -20.15 19.85 -2.48
C THR A 537 -19.39 21.16 -2.30
N ASN A 538 -18.70 21.34 -1.18
CA ASN A 538 -17.98 22.56 -0.81
C ASN A 538 -16.54 22.63 -1.38
N LYS A 539 -16.22 21.79 -2.37
CA LYS A 539 -14.88 21.70 -2.98
C LYS A 539 -13.76 21.48 -1.96
N ALA A 540 -13.99 20.65 -0.94
CA ALA A 540 -12.94 20.27 -0.01
C ALA A 540 -11.83 19.50 -0.73
N VAL A 541 -10.58 19.88 -0.46
CA VAL A 541 -9.38 19.26 -1.02
C VAL A 541 -8.43 18.91 0.11
N ARG A 542 -7.81 17.73 0.04
CA ARG A 542 -6.64 17.41 0.86
C ARG A 542 -5.41 18.00 0.18
N LEU A 543 -4.69 18.87 0.87
CA LEU A 543 -3.42 19.44 0.45
C LEU A 543 -2.29 18.78 1.22
N VAL A 544 -1.35 18.16 0.49
CA VAL A 544 -0.10 17.67 1.06
C VAL A 544 1.04 18.50 0.47
N VAL A 545 1.74 19.26 1.31
CA VAL A 545 2.83 20.14 0.89
C VAL A 545 4.09 19.77 1.64
N LYS A 546 5.16 19.51 0.90
CA LYS A 546 6.47 19.17 1.46
C LYS A 546 7.51 20.20 1.06
N ALA A 547 8.25 20.67 2.07
CA ALA A 547 9.42 21.50 1.90
C ALA A 547 10.67 20.78 2.39
N VAL A 548 11.80 21.01 1.73
CA VAL A 548 13.07 20.37 2.06
C VAL A 548 14.22 21.36 1.88
N GLY A 549 15.22 21.27 2.76
CA GLY A 549 16.46 22.03 2.66
C GLY A 549 17.64 21.27 3.27
N ARG A 550 18.87 21.64 2.88
CA ARG A 550 20.10 21.12 3.50
C ARG A 550 20.11 21.42 4.99
N LEU A 551 20.68 20.50 5.79
CA LEU A 551 20.92 20.76 7.21
C LEU A 551 21.84 21.99 7.36
N ALA A 552 21.44 22.96 8.18
CA ALA A 552 22.19 24.19 8.38
C ALA A 552 23.57 23.93 9.02
N ALA A 553 24.58 24.72 8.64
CA ALA A 553 25.85 24.77 9.34
C ALA A 553 25.67 25.54 10.66
N ALA A 554 25.54 24.84 11.78
CA ALA A 554 25.10 25.40 13.06
C ALA A 554 25.72 26.77 13.43
N GLY A 555 24.86 27.78 13.56
CA GLY A 555 24.99 28.83 14.57
C GLY A 555 24.32 28.34 15.85
N GLY A 556 24.99 28.50 16.99
CA GLY A 556 24.60 27.91 18.28
C GLY A 556 23.23 28.32 18.82
N GLY A 557 22.19 27.62 18.38
CA GLY A 557 20.92 27.53 19.08
C GLY A 557 20.79 26.14 19.67
N SER A 558 21.14 25.99 20.96
CA SER A 558 20.58 24.88 21.75
C SER A 558 19.07 25.02 21.68
N SER A 559 18.37 24.12 20.99
CA SER A 559 16.92 24.13 21.07
C SER A 559 16.56 23.67 22.48
N SER A 560 15.90 24.54 23.24
CA SER A 560 15.40 24.26 24.60
C SER A 560 14.39 23.10 24.66
N ALA A 561 14.04 22.50 23.51
CA ALA A 561 13.24 21.30 23.38
C ALA A 561 14.05 20.00 23.52
N GLU A 562 15.36 20.01 23.24
CA GLU A 562 16.22 18.82 23.44
C GLU A 562 16.40 18.52 24.94
N ASP A 563 16.49 19.54 25.80
CA ASP A 563 16.72 19.38 27.25
C ASP A 563 15.59 18.62 27.97
N HIS A 564 14.36 18.57 27.43
CA HIS A 564 13.26 17.82 28.02
C HIS A 564 13.16 16.36 27.52
N LEU A 565 13.71 16.04 26.34
CA LEU A 565 13.67 14.70 25.74
C LEU A 565 14.81 13.78 26.23
N VAL A 566 15.84 14.34 26.87
CA VAL A 566 17.05 13.67 27.39
C VAL A 566 16.83 12.97 28.76
N SER A 567 15.63 13.08 29.35
CA SER A 567 15.31 12.50 30.68
C SER A 567 15.62 10.99 30.79
N TRP A 568 15.25 10.19 29.77
CA TRP A 568 15.49 8.72 29.78
C TRP A 568 16.89 8.33 29.31
N MET A 569 17.65 9.25 28.71
CA MET A 569 19.07 9.01 28.37
C MET A 569 19.96 9.06 29.62
N SER A 570 19.43 9.60 30.72
CA SER A 570 20.15 9.88 31.98
C SER A 570 19.87 8.87 33.09
N THR A 571 18.86 8.00 32.94
CA THR A 571 18.47 7.04 33.98
C THR A 571 19.17 5.70 33.81
N ASP A 572 19.91 5.29 34.84
CA ASP A 572 20.43 3.92 34.99
C ASP A 572 19.28 3.00 35.41
N VAL A 573 18.71 2.28 34.44
CA VAL A 573 17.82 1.16 34.72
C VAL A 573 18.64 -0.12 34.56
N ASP A 574 18.98 -0.72 35.70
CA ASP A 574 19.52 -2.08 35.77
C ASP A 574 18.41 -3.05 35.39
N ASP A 575 18.54 -3.71 34.23
CA ASP A 575 17.61 -4.75 33.80
C ASP A 575 18.40 -5.86 33.10
N SER A 576 18.99 -6.72 33.92
CA SER A 576 19.52 -8.02 33.48
C SER A 576 18.37 -9.04 33.46
N PRO A 577 17.93 -9.53 32.28
CA PRO A 577 16.91 -10.56 32.23
C PRO A 577 17.51 -11.91 32.64
N LYS A 578 16.81 -12.62 33.54
CA LYS A 578 17.08 -14.02 33.86
C LYS A 578 16.92 -14.85 32.58
N ILE A 579 18.02 -15.45 32.14
CA ILE A 579 18.08 -16.37 31.00
C ILE A 579 17.37 -17.66 31.41
N GLU A 580 16.14 -17.87 30.96
CA GLU A 580 15.57 -19.21 30.89
C GLU A 580 15.92 -19.83 29.54
N THR A 581 16.70 -20.90 29.60
CA THR A 581 17.08 -21.74 28.45
C THR A 581 15.87 -22.53 27.96
N ALA A 582 15.41 -22.26 26.73
CA ALA A 582 14.54 -23.15 25.99
C ALA A 582 14.91 -23.20 24.49
N THR A 583 14.72 -24.39 23.94
CA THR A 583 15.37 -25.02 22.79
C THR A 583 14.75 -24.73 21.41
N ASN A 584 15.61 -24.76 20.38
CA ASN A 584 15.34 -25.00 18.95
C ASN A 584 14.39 -24.05 18.20
N CYS A 585 14.94 -22.99 17.61
CA CYS A 585 14.29 -22.21 16.56
C CYS A 585 14.38 -22.93 15.20
N ILE A 586 13.22 -23.22 14.61
CA ILE A 586 13.07 -23.68 13.21
C ILE A 586 13.11 -22.44 12.31
N PRO A 587 13.82 -22.46 11.16
CA PRO A 587 13.90 -21.31 10.26
C PRO A 587 12.53 -20.97 9.65
N PRO A 588 12.19 -19.67 9.49
CA PRO A 588 10.92 -19.27 8.92
C PRO A 588 10.89 -19.57 7.41
N SER A 589 9.90 -20.34 6.97
CA SER A 589 9.56 -20.43 5.55
C SER A 589 8.90 -19.13 5.12
N LEU A 590 9.52 -18.46 4.14
CA LEU A 590 8.96 -17.31 3.41
C LEU A 590 7.71 -17.75 2.63
N THR A 591 6.58 -17.83 3.30
CA THR A 591 5.27 -17.84 2.64
C THR A 591 4.36 -16.87 3.40
N SER A 592 4.15 -15.72 2.78
CA SER A 592 2.97 -14.88 2.99
C SER A 592 1.74 -15.75 2.86
N THR A 593 1.16 -16.16 3.99
CA THR A 593 -0.17 -16.75 4.02
C THR A 593 -1.02 -15.85 4.89
N LYS A 594 -1.69 -14.89 4.23
CA LYS A 594 -2.98 -14.34 4.67
C LYS A 594 -3.81 -15.49 5.20
N HIS A 595 -4.30 -15.41 6.43
CA HIS A 595 -5.31 -16.21 7.17
C HIS A 595 -5.60 -17.70 6.88
N GLY A 596 -5.02 -18.36 5.88
CA GLY A 596 -5.17 -19.76 5.58
C GLY A 596 -4.03 -20.55 6.20
N ALA A 597 -4.39 -21.58 6.96
CA ALA A 597 -3.55 -22.76 7.09
C ALA A 597 -3.11 -23.26 5.70
N PRO A 598 -2.03 -24.06 5.56
CA PRO A 598 -1.69 -24.71 4.29
C PRO A 598 -2.82 -25.67 3.88
N LEU A 599 -3.85 -25.11 3.24
CA LEU A 599 -5.05 -25.80 2.80
C LEU A 599 -4.85 -26.17 1.35
N ASP A 600 -5.12 -27.41 0.97
CA ASP A 600 -5.04 -27.84 -0.43
C ASP A 600 -6.27 -27.31 -1.20
N LEU A 601 -6.07 -26.28 -2.02
CA LEU A 601 -7.15 -25.62 -2.77
C LEU A 601 -7.78 -26.54 -3.83
N ASP A 602 -7.03 -27.56 -4.29
CA ASP A 602 -7.52 -28.50 -5.30
C ASP A 602 -8.52 -29.50 -4.72
N THR A 603 -8.41 -29.82 -3.43
CA THR A 603 -9.31 -30.76 -2.74
C THR A 603 -10.38 -30.07 -1.90
N TYR A 604 -10.37 -28.74 -1.82
CA TYR A 604 -11.39 -28.00 -1.08
C TYR A 604 -12.79 -28.19 -1.67
N VAL A 605 -13.75 -28.51 -0.80
CA VAL A 605 -15.17 -28.68 -1.11
C VAL A 605 -15.97 -27.80 -0.14
N PRO A 606 -16.86 -26.91 -0.63
CA PRO A 606 -17.70 -26.09 0.25
C PRO A 606 -18.73 -26.96 1.00
N GLU A 607 -19.13 -26.54 2.20
CA GLU A 607 -20.15 -27.23 2.98
C GLU A 607 -21.54 -26.91 2.44
N VAL A 608 -22.13 -27.84 1.68
CA VAL A 608 -23.50 -27.72 1.17
C VAL A 608 -24.30 -28.95 1.58
N THR A 609 -25.34 -28.72 2.39
CA THR A 609 -26.25 -29.76 2.91
C THR A 609 -27.68 -29.27 2.87
N ASP A 610 -28.63 -30.12 2.49
CA ASP A 610 -30.06 -29.77 2.39
C ASP A 610 -30.34 -28.50 1.57
N HIS A 611 -29.59 -28.32 0.47
CA HIS A 611 -29.63 -27.16 -0.41
C HIS A 611 -29.25 -25.82 0.26
N VAL A 612 -28.55 -25.88 1.38
CA VAL A 612 -28.01 -24.71 2.09
C VAL A 612 -26.50 -24.76 2.03
N TRP A 613 -25.88 -23.69 1.52
CA TRP A 613 -24.44 -23.52 1.52
C TRP A 613 -24.00 -22.74 2.76
N TYR A 614 -23.24 -23.37 3.64
CA TYR A 614 -22.66 -22.71 4.82
C TYR A 614 -21.26 -22.19 4.52
N LEU A 615 -21.04 -20.90 4.76
CA LEU A 615 -19.81 -20.23 4.36
C LEU A 615 -18.68 -20.45 5.37
N SER A 616 -17.51 -20.85 4.87
CA SER A 616 -16.25 -20.89 5.61
C SER A 616 -15.40 -19.64 5.37
N ALA A 617 -14.30 -19.50 6.11
CA ALA A 617 -13.32 -18.44 5.87
C ALA A 617 -12.69 -18.51 4.47
N VAL A 618 -12.54 -19.72 3.91
CA VAL A 618 -12.02 -19.95 2.55
C VAL A 618 -13.05 -19.51 1.51
N ASP A 619 -14.32 -19.82 1.72
CA ASP A 619 -15.40 -19.37 0.83
C ASP A 619 -15.47 -17.85 0.77
N LEU A 620 -15.38 -17.19 1.94
CA LEU A 620 -15.38 -15.73 2.03
C LEU A 620 -14.19 -15.09 1.31
N GLU A 621 -13.01 -15.72 1.35
CA GLU A 621 -11.83 -15.22 0.63
C GLU A 621 -12.01 -15.33 -0.89
N PHE A 622 -12.56 -16.44 -1.38
CA PHE A 622 -12.89 -16.59 -2.79
C PHE A 622 -13.96 -15.59 -3.22
N ILE A 623 -15.03 -15.46 -2.44
CA ILE A 623 -16.09 -14.48 -2.73
C ILE A 623 -15.50 -13.07 -2.75
N ALA A 624 -14.64 -12.68 -1.80
CA ALA A 624 -14.03 -11.35 -1.76
C ALA A 624 -13.23 -11.00 -3.03
N THR A 625 -12.41 -11.94 -3.53
CA THR A 625 -11.68 -11.75 -4.78
C THR A 625 -12.65 -11.67 -5.97
N GLY A 626 -13.65 -12.55 -6.03
CA GLY A 626 -14.63 -12.57 -7.11
C GLY A 626 -15.54 -11.35 -7.17
N THR A 627 -16.01 -10.83 -6.02
CA THR A 627 -16.79 -9.58 -5.97
C THR A 627 -15.94 -8.40 -6.42
N GLY A 628 -14.63 -8.41 -6.15
CA GLY A 628 -13.69 -7.45 -6.72
C GLY A 628 -13.72 -7.45 -8.25
N VAL A 629 -13.62 -8.64 -8.87
CA VAL A 629 -13.71 -8.80 -10.33
C VAL A 629 -15.06 -8.31 -10.87
N LEU A 630 -16.18 -8.68 -10.23
CA LEU A 630 -17.53 -8.28 -10.63
C LEU A 630 -17.85 -6.80 -10.30
N GLY A 631 -16.99 -6.13 -9.53
CA GLY A 631 -17.14 -4.73 -9.15
C GLY A 631 -16.91 -3.74 -10.28
N THR A 632 -16.29 -4.16 -11.40
CA THR A 632 -16.06 -3.30 -12.58
C THR A 632 -15.42 -1.95 -12.25
N GLY A 633 -14.51 -1.92 -11.27
CA GLY A 633 -13.84 -0.71 -10.79
C GLY A 633 -14.49 -0.02 -9.58
N GLY A 634 -15.68 -0.45 -9.16
CA GLY A 634 -16.46 0.11 -8.05
C GLY A 634 -16.95 -0.92 -7.00
N GLY A 635 -18.06 -0.62 -6.32
CA GLY A 635 -18.65 -1.47 -5.25
C GLY A 635 -17.97 -1.40 -3.87
N GLY A 636 -16.96 -0.54 -3.73
CA GLY A 636 -16.18 -0.36 -2.50
C GLY A 636 -15.17 -1.49 -2.23
N PRO A 637 -14.24 -1.30 -1.25
CA PRO A 637 -13.16 -2.26 -1.02
C PRO A 637 -13.64 -3.59 -0.43
N SER A 638 -13.48 -4.70 -1.17
CA SER A 638 -13.87 -6.04 -0.70
C SER A 638 -13.09 -6.47 0.56
N TYR A 639 -11.83 -6.05 0.70
CA TYR A 639 -10.95 -6.48 1.78
C TYR A 639 -11.48 -6.11 3.17
N LEU A 640 -11.99 -4.89 3.36
CA LEU A 640 -12.55 -4.46 4.63
C LEU A 640 -13.78 -5.29 5.00
N GLN A 641 -14.65 -5.58 4.03
CA GLN A 641 -15.85 -6.37 4.27
C GLN A 641 -15.51 -7.85 4.53
N TYR A 642 -14.48 -8.39 3.88
CA TYR A 642 -13.94 -9.71 4.17
C TYR A 642 -13.49 -9.84 5.63
N LEU A 643 -12.73 -8.86 6.16
CA LEU A 643 -12.32 -8.87 7.56
C LEU A 643 -13.52 -8.82 8.52
N GLN A 644 -14.56 -8.05 8.19
CA GLN A 644 -15.80 -8.05 8.98
C GLN A 644 -16.47 -9.44 8.96
N CYS A 645 -16.52 -10.10 7.81
CA CYS A 645 -17.10 -11.44 7.72
C CYS A 645 -16.31 -12.45 8.56
N LEU A 646 -14.97 -12.38 8.56
CA LEU A 646 -14.14 -13.23 9.41
C LEU A 646 -14.40 -13.00 10.91
N ASP A 647 -14.56 -11.75 11.33
CA ASP A 647 -14.92 -11.42 12.71
C ASP A 647 -16.29 -12.01 13.09
N TRP A 648 -17.28 -11.89 12.21
CA TRP A 648 -18.61 -12.46 12.43
C TRP A 648 -18.65 -13.99 12.47
N LEU A 649 -17.75 -14.70 11.78
CA LEU A 649 -17.64 -16.16 11.90
C LEU A 649 -17.30 -16.61 13.33
N GLN A 650 -16.63 -15.76 14.11
CA GLN A 650 -16.18 -16.05 15.47
C GLN A 650 -16.92 -15.23 16.53
N SER A 651 -17.85 -14.37 16.10
CA SER A 651 -18.51 -13.40 16.98
C SER A 651 -19.52 -14.09 17.91
N PRO A 652 -19.52 -13.79 19.22
CA PRO A 652 -20.55 -14.27 20.14
C PRO A 652 -21.93 -13.64 19.87
N ASP A 653 -22.00 -12.54 19.12
CA ASP A 653 -23.26 -11.85 18.78
C ASP A 653 -23.98 -12.50 17.57
N ALA A 654 -23.34 -13.46 16.89
CA ALA A 654 -23.94 -14.20 15.79
C ALA A 654 -25.10 -15.08 16.29
N LYS A 655 -26.30 -14.88 15.74
CA LYS A 655 -27.47 -15.71 16.07
C LYS A 655 -27.48 -17.03 15.29
N GLY A 656 -26.82 -17.07 14.14
CA GLY A 656 -26.68 -18.25 13.30
C GLY A 656 -25.46 -18.21 12.40
N ARG A 657 -25.28 -19.27 11.60
CA ARG A 657 -24.19 -19.37 10.62
C ARG A 657 -24.54 -18.57 9.37
N MET A 658 -23.52 -17.94 8.78
CA MET A 658 -23.61 -17.35 7.44
C MET A 658 -23.96 -18.46 6.44
N ARG A 659 -25.05 -18.27 5.71
CA ARG A 659 -25.54 -19.27 4.76
C ARG A 659 -26.17 -18.66 3.53
N VAL A 660 -26.08 -19.39 2.42
CA VAL A 660 -26.61 -18.99 1.12
C VAL A 660 -27.62 -20.04 0.64
N VAL A 661 -28.74 -19.59 0.08
CA VAL A 661 -29.79 -20.44 -0.50
C VAL A 661 -30.18 -19.96 -1.89
N SER A 662 -30.74 -20.85 -2.71
CA SER A 662 -31.29 -20.45 -4.01
C SER A 662 -32.58 -19.62 -3.81
N PRO A 663 -32.77 -18.52 -4.56
CA PRO A 663 -34.04 -17.78 -4.58
C PRO A 663 -35.25 -18.68 -4.85
N ASP A 664 -35.09 -19.74 -5.64
CA ASP A 664 -36.17 -20.66 -6.02
C ASP A 664 -36.73 -21.47 -4.84
N SER A 665 -35.93 -21.68 -3.79
CA SER A 665 -36.33 -22.38 -2.57
C SER A 665 -37.31 -21.59 -1.69
N MET A 666 -37.45 -20.29 -1.94
CA MET A 666 -38.23 -19.38 -1.10
C MET A 666 -39.71 -19.33 -1.49
N ASN A 667 -40.60 -19.15 -0.52
CA ASN A 667 -42.04 -19.02 -0.78
C ASN A 667 -42.36 -17.64 -1.38
N ASN A 668 -43.09 -17.59 -2.51
CA ASN A 668 -43.40 -16.36 -3.25
C ASN A 668 -44.03 -15.23 -2.40
N SER A 669 -44.79 -15.56 -1.35
CA SER A 669 -45.43 -14.57 -0.47
C SER A 669 -44.52 -13.98 0.60
N GLY A 670 -43.36 -14.59 0.85
CA GLY A 670 -42.35 -14.07 1.78
C GLY A 670 -41.67 -12.83 1.20
N VAL A 671 -40.88 -12.16 2.05
CA VAL A 671 -40.15 -10.95 1.68
C VAL A 671 -38.66 -11.08 1.93
N CYS A 672 -37.91 -10.45 1.03
CA CYS A 672 -36.48 -10.31 1.05
C CYS A 672 -36.12 -8.85 1.30
N VAL A 673 -35.07 -8.62 2.07
CA VAL A 673 -34.51 -7.28 2.32
C VAL A 673 -33.11 -7.18 1.72
N PHE A 674 -32.61 -5.96 1.61
CA PHE A 674 -31.18 -5.73 1.47
C PHE A 674 -30.76 -4.58 2.39
N GLY A 675 -29.47 -4.58 2.72
CA GLY A 675 -28.78 -3.44 3.29
C GLY A 675 -27.45 -3.29 2.56
N SER A 676 -27.07 -2.06 2.22
CA SER A 676 -25.85 -1.76 1.48
C SER A 676 -25.13 -0.56 2.10
N TRP A 677 -23.83 -0.42 1.82
CA TRP A 677 -23.08 0.77 2.22
C TRP A 677 -23.29 1.89 1.23
N PHE A 678 -23.52 3.10 1.75
CA PHE A 678 -23.81 4.30 0.97
C PHE A 678 -22.96 5.47 1.45
N GLY A 679 -22.08 5.99 0.58
CA GLY A 679 -21.20 7.10 0.91
C GLY A 679 -19.88 7.09 0.14
N ALA A 680 -18.92 7.91 0.59
CA ALA A 680 -17.61 8.01 -0.03
C ALA A 680 -16.67 6.88 0.43
N PRO A 681 -16.05 6.13 -0.50
CA PRO A 681 -15.01 5.16 -0.16
C PRO A 681 -13.86 5.75 0.65
N SER A 682 -13.51 7.03 0.42
CA SER A 682 -12.48 7.76 1.16
C SER A 682 -12.79 7.93 2.65
N VAL A 683 -14.07 7.88 3.06
CA VAL A 683 -14.48 7.90 4.47
C VAL A 683 -14.51 6.48 5.03
N SER A 684 -15.00 5.51 4.28
CA SER A 684 -15.15 4.12 4.75
C SER A 684 -13.82 3.45 5.12
N GLY A 685 -12.70 3.88 4.53
CA GLY A 685 -11.35 3.44 4.92
C GLY A 685 -10.83 4.05 6.23
N GLU A 686 -11.42 5.16 6.70
CA GLU A 686 -10.99 5.89 7.89
C GLU A 686 -11.98 5.75 9.07
N ARG A 687 -13.27 5.66 8.78
CA ARG A 687 -14.36 5.49 9.74
C ARG A 687 -15.08 4.18 9.44
N ILE A 688 -14.46 3.08 9.87
CA ILE A 688 -15.04 1.72 9.77
C ILE A 688 -16.38 1.66 10.53
N PRO A 689 -17.36 0.86 10.09
CA PRO A 689 -18.66 0.74 10.76
C PRO A 689 -18.62 0.24 12.21
N ALA A 690 -19.72 0.45 12.93
CA ALA A 690 -19.96 0.04 14.32
C ALA A 690 -20.59 -1.36 14.47
N LYS A 691 -21.06 -1.95 13.35
CA LYS A 691 -21.85 -3.21 13.22
C LYS A 691 -23.36 -3.04 13.30
N ILE A 692 -23.89 -1.84 13.52
CA ILE A 692 -25.33 -1.62 13.77
C ILE A 692 -26.05 -0.87 12.66
N GLU A 693 -25.32 -0.22 11.76
CA GLU A 693 -25.88 0.72 10.79
C GLU A 693 -26.80 0.00 9.79
N LEU A 694 -26.31 -1.11 9.21
CA LEU A 694 -27.08 -1.94 8.27
C LEU A 694 -28.34 -2.50 8.93
N THR A 695 -28.20 -3.06 10.13
CA THR A 695 -29.35 -3.66 10.85
C THR A 695 -30.37 -2.59 11.24
N THR A 696 -29.91 -1.40 11.63
CA THR A 696 -30.80 -0.27 11.96
C THR A 696 -31.61 0.17 10.74
N ALA A 697 -30.97 0.31 9.57
CA ALA A 697 -31.65 0.66 8.33
C ALA A 697 -32.68 -0.42 7.92
N ILE A 698 -32.29 -1.70 7.97
CA ILE A 698 -33.15 -2.84 7.65
C ILE A 698 -34.35 -2.90 8.59
N ASP A 699 -34.15 -2.84 9.91
CA ASP A 699 -35.22 -2.93 10.90
C ASP A 699 -36.27 -1.82 10.70
N HIS A 700 -35.81 -0.61 10.38
CA HIS A 700 -36.70 0.53 10.16
C HIS A 700 -37.47 0.41 8.85
N VAL A 701 -36.84 -0.03 7.76
CA VAL A 701 -37.54 -0.16 6.47
C VAL A 701 -38.57 -1.30 6.50
N VAL A 702 -38.26 -2.42 7.16
CA VAL A 702 -39.18 -3.55 7.39
C VAL A 702 -40.41 -3.08 8.16
N ARG A 703 -40.20 -2.36 9.27
CA ARG A 703 -41.27 -1.83 10.11
C ARG A 703 -42.14 -0.82 9.36
N LEU A 704 -41.54 0.11 8.62
CA LEU A 704 -42.27 1.12 7.83
C LEU A 704 -43.08 0.50 6.70
N SER A 705 -42.63 -0.65 6.18
CA SER A 705 -43.32 -1.40 5.14
C SER A 705 -44.42 -2.31 5.70
N GLY A 706 -44.66 -2.29 7.01
CA GLY A 706 -45.72 -3.06 7.67
C GLY A 706 -45.38 -4.55 7.87
N HIS A 707 -44.12 -4.94 7.67
CA HIS A 707 -43.65 -6.29 7.92
C HIS A 707 -43.14 -6.43 9.36
N THR A 708 -43.27 -7.64 9.91
CA THR A 708 -42.75 -7.99 11.26
C THR A 708 -41.63 -9.03 11.20
N HIS A 709 -41.42 -9.64 10.03
CA HIS A 709 -40.36 -10.59 9.72
C HIS A 709 -40.01 -10.50 8.23
N PHE A 710 -38.88 -11.09 7.86
CA PHE A 710 -38.43 -11.34 6.49
C PHE A 710 -37.70 -12.69 6.46
N GLU A 711 -37.60 -13.33 5.30
CA GLU A 711 -37.04 -14.69 5.19
C GLU A 711 -35.76 -14.76 4.36
N GLY A 712 -35.33 -13.66 3.74
CA GLY A 712 -34.13 -13.63 2.91
C GLY A 712 -33.44 -12.28 2.92
N ILE A 713 -32.14 -12.29 2.66
CA ILE A 713 -31.31 -11.11 2.44
C ILE A 713 -30.71 -11.24 1.04
N ILE A 714 -30.78 -10.19 0.22
CA ILE A 714 -30.17 -10.14 -1.10
C ILE A 714 -29.15 -9.01 -1.15
N ALA A 715 -28.10 -9.16 -1.94
CA ALA A 715 -27.17 -8.06 -2.19
C ALA A 715 -27.82 -7.04 -3.13
N ASP A 716 -27.61 -5.76 -2.87
CA ASP A 716 -28.00 -4.69 -3.82
C ASP A 716 -27.23 -4.88 -5.12
N GLU A 717 -25.91 -4.98 -5.01
CA GLU A 717 -24.97 -5.28 -6.07
C GLU A 717 -23.99 -6.35 -5.62
N ILE A 718 -23.53 -7.20 -6.55
CA ILE A 718 -22.47 -8.18 -6.27
C ILE A 718 -21.06 -7.56 -6.24
N GLY A 719 -20.91 -6.33 -6.73
CA GLY A 719 -19.62 -5.67 -6.87
C GLY A 719 -18.97 -5.28 -5.54
N GLY A 720 -17.67 -5.53 -5.42
CA GLY A 720 -16.83 -5.04 -4.34
C GLY A 720 -17.24 -5.49 -2.92
N GLY A 721 -17.11 -4.57 -1.96
CA GLY A 721 -17.51 -4.78 -0.56
C GLY A 721 -19.02 -4.89 -0.36
N ASN A 722 -19.84 -4.22 -1.18
CA ASN A 722 -21.29 -4.32 -1.07
C ASN A 722 -21.81 -5.74 -1.33
N GLY A 723 -21.20 -6.46 -2.27
CA GLY A 723 -21.49 -7.89 -2.52
C GLY A 723 -21.23 -8.81 -1.32
N MET A 724 -20.44 -8.36 -0.33
CA MET A 724 -20.16 -9.11 0.89
C MET A 724 -20.92 -8.63 2.13
N SER A 725 -21.59 -7.46 2.07
CA SER A 725 -22.26 -6.82 3.21
C SER A 725 -23.44 -7.62 3.78
N THR A 726 -23.96 -8.57 3.00
CA THR A 726 -25.10 -9.44 3.35
C THR A 726 -24.72 -10.56 4.32
N PHE A 727 -23.46 -11.00 4.36
CA PHE A 727 -23.09 -12.14 5.21
C PHE A 727 -23.08 -11.82 6.71
N PRO A 728 -22.54 -10.67 7.16
CA PRO A 728 -22.68 -10.24 8.55
C PRO A 728 -24.15 -10.11 9.00
N THR A 729 -25.00 -9.54 8.15
CA THR A 729 -26.43 -9.39 8.45
C THR A 729 -27.14 -10.75 8.47
N SER A 730 -26.75 -11.69 7.62
CA SER A 730 -27.21 -13.08 7.68
C SER A 730 -26.92 -13.75 9.02
N ALA A 731 -25.69 -13.64 9.53
CA ALA A 731 -25.31 -14.16 10.84
C ALA A 731 -26.07 -13.46 11.98
N TYR A 732 -26.27 -12.15 11.88
CA TYR A 732 -26.97 -11.34 12.90
C TYR A 732 -28.47 -11.68 13.01
N TYR A 733 -29.16 -11.84 11.88
CA TYR A 733 -30.60 -12.14 11.87
C TYR A 733 -30.91 -13.63 11.92
N ASP A 734 -29.90 -14.49 11.70
CA ASP A 734 -30.09 -15.91 11.41
C ASP A 734 -31.03 -16.13 10.21
N ILE A 735 -30.77 -15.42 9.12
CA ILE A 735 -31.56 -15.44 7.87
C ILE A 735 -30.62 -15.70 6.69
N PRO A 736 -30.99 -16.54 5.71
CA PRO A 736 -30.11 -16.85 4.59
C PRO A 736 -29.91 -15.67 3.63
N VAL A 737 -28.71 -15.59 3.05
CA VAL A 737 -28.45 -14.78 1.86
C VAL A 737 -28.97 -15.52 0.62
N LEU A 738 -29.53 -14.81 -0.33
CA LEU A 738 -29.92 -15.37 -1.62
C LEU A 738 -28.72 -15.44 -2.56
N ASP A 739 -28.58 -16.55 -3.30
CA ASP A 739 -27.58 -16.68 -4.36
C ASP A 739 -27.98 -15.84 -5.59
N GLY A 740 -27.75 -14.54 -5.50
CA GLY A 740 -28.09 -13.53 -6.50
C GLY A 740 -27.98 -12.12 -5.94
N ASP A 741 -28.10 -11.12 -6.83
CA ASP A 741 -28.11 -9.70 -6.48
C ASP A 741 -29.06 -8.92 -7.40
N LEU A 742 -29.23 -7.61 -7.15
CA LEU A 742 -30.15 -6.77 -7.93
C LEU A 742 -29.52 -6.14 -9.17
N MET A 743 -28.23 -6.34 -9.45
CA MET A 743 -27.52 -5.64 -10.54
C MET A 743 -26.68 -6.54 -11.43
N GLY A 744 -26.08 -7.62 -10.92
CA GLY A 744 -25.14 -8.51 -11.61
C GLY A 744 -23.74 -7.93 -11.80
N ARG A 745 -23.53 -6.69 -11.35
CA ARG A 745 -22.29 -5.91 -11.38
C ARG A 745 -22.42 -4.74 -10.40
N ALA A 746 -21.38 -3.91 -10.25
CA ALA A 746 -21.57 -2.60 -9.59
C ALA A 746 -22.18 -1.55 -10.54
N TYR A 747 -23.02 -0.68 -9.97
CA TYR A 747 -23.53 0.53 -10.60
C TYR A 747 -23.47 1.72 -9.64
N PRO A 748 -23.43 2.98 -10.13
CA PRO A 748 -23.19 4.14 -9.28
C PRO A 748 -24.40 4.62 -8.46
N THR A 749 -25.62 4.12 -8.74
CA THR A 749 -26.86 4.59 -8.10
C THR A 749 -27.85 3.44 -7.88
N MET A 750 -28.67 3.55 -6.83
CA MET A 750 -29.61 2.49 -6.45
C MET A 750 -30.73 2.24 -7.48
N GLU A 751 -31.03 3.19 -8.36
CA GLU A 751 -32.05 2.99 -9.41
C GLU A 751 -31.68 1.91 -10.43
N HIS A 752 -30.40 1.50 -10.45
CA HIS A 752 -29.90 0.38 -11.24
C HIS A 752 -30.24 -0.99 -10.64
N GLY A 753 -30.89 -1.08 -9.47
CA GLY A 753 -31.49 -2.34 -9.06
C GLY A 753 -32.56 -2.75 -10.09
N THR A 754 -32.40 -3.92 -10.71
CA THR A 754 -33.26 -4.39 -11.80
C THR A 754 -34.75 -4.40 -11.43
N PRO A 755 -35.23 -4.78 -10.22
CA PRO A 755 -36.64 -4.62 -9.88
C PRO A 755 -37.16 -3.19 -10.07
N TYR A 756 -36.33 -2.19 -9.79
CA TYR A 756 -36.69 -0.77 -9.92
C TYR A 756 -36.75 -0.31 -11.37
N VAL A 757 -35.84 -0.81 -12.22
CA VAL A 757 -35.89 -0.63 -13.68
C VAL A 757 -37.21 -1.17 -14.26
N TYR A 758 -37.70 -2.29 -13.70
CA TYR A 758 -38.94 -2.93 -14.12
C TYR A 758 -40.21 -2.41 -13.41
N GLY A 759 -40.12 -1.26 -12.74
CA GLY A 759 -41.27 -0.49 -12.26
C GLY A 759 -41.66 -0.71 -10.80
N HIS A 760 -40.86 -1.45 -10.03
CA HIS A 760 -41.07 -1.55 -8.58
C HIS A 760 -40.51 -0.31 -7.85
N PRO A 761 -41.18 0.17 -6.79
CA PRO A 761 -40.70 1.34 -6.07
C PRO A 761 -39.44 1.00 -5.27
N ILE A 762 -38.56 1.98 -5.09
CA ILE A 762 -37.46 1.90 -4.12
C ILE A 762 -37.88 2.35 -2.71
N THR A 763 -38.97 3.12 -2.59
CA THR A 763 -39.43 3.70 -1.32
C THR A 763 -40.41 2.80 -0.56
N PRO A 764 -40.45 2.82 0.78
CA PRO A 764 -39.62 3.66 1.66
C PRO A 764 -38.14 3.27 1.59
N CYS A 765 -37.26 4.27 1.58
CA CYS A 765 -35.82 4.06 1.62
C CYS A 765 -35.23 4.74 2.84
N VAL A 766 -34.38 4.03 3.57
CA VAL A 766 -33.87 4.40 4.90
C VAL A 766 -32.36 4.47 4.87
N VAL A 767 -31.79 5.53 5.45
CA VAL A 767 -30.36 5.65 5.75
C VAL A 767 -30.13 5.73 7.25
N ALA A 768 -29.05 5.11 7.72
CA ALA A 768 -28.70 5.09 9.14
C ALA A 768 -27.19 5.25 9.36
N ASP A 769 -26.82 5.87 10.50
CA ASP A 769 -25.45 6.00 10.99
C ASP A 769 -25.23 5.24 12.31
N ALA A 770 -23.99 5.18 12.80
CA ALA A 770 -23.68 4.48 14.05
C ALA A 770 -24.12 5.24 15.32
N LYS A 771 -24.53 6.50 15.18
CA LYS A 771 -25.07 7.30 16.29
C LYS A 771 -26.56 7.02 16.51
N GLY A 772 -27.17 6.17 15.68
CA GLY A 772 -28.60 5.83 15.73
C GLY A 772 -29.49 6.86 15.04
N ASN A 773 -28.91 7.78 14.26
CA ASN A 773 -29.69 8.70 13.45
C ASN A 773 -30.29 7.95 12.26
N VAL A 774 -31.54 8.22 11.94
CA VAL A 774 -32.24 7.59 10.81
C VAL A 774 -32.89 8.66 9.93
N GLY A 775 -32.54 8.64 8.64
CA GLY A 775 -33.17 9.41 7.58
C GLY A 775 -34.06 8.52 6.73
N VAL A 776 -35.22 9.05 6.29
CA VAL A 776 -36.19 8.28 5.50
C VAL A 776 -36.70 9.10 4.33
N VAL A 777 -36.75 8.47 3.15
CA VAL A 777 -37.48 8.95 1.98
C VAL A 777 -38.69 8.05 1.76
N LEU A 778 -39.87 8.54 2.15
CA LEU A 778 -41.13 7.78 2.01
C LEU A 778 -41.68 7.79 0.59
N LYS A 779 -41.40 8.85 -0.18
CA LYS A 779 -41.85 9.02 -1.56
C LYS A 779 -41.01 10.08 -2.26
N ALA A 780 -40.76 9.88 -3.56
CA ALA A 780 -40.25 10.90 -4.46
C ALA A 780 -40.98 10.79 -5.82
N GLU A 781 -40.74 11.76 -6.70
CA GLU A 781 -41.30 11.78 -8.07
C GLU A 781 -40.65 10.74 -9.01
N SER A 782 -39.45 10.26 -8.67
CA SER A 782 -38.71 9.23 -9.42
C SER A 782 -37.67 8.54 -8.51
N ASN A 783 -37.18 7.36 -8.91
CA ASN A 783 -36.11 6.65 -8.20
C ASN A 783 -34.80 7.47 -8.19
N ARG A 784 -34.46 8.11 -9.32
CA ARG A 784 -33.35 9.07 -9.41
C ARG A 784 -33.43 10.18 -8.36
N ARG A 785 -34.63 10.71 -8.10
CA ARG A 785 -34.81 11.76 -7.08
C ARG A 785 -34.63 11.23 -5.66
N VAL A 786 -34.92 9.95 -5.40
CA VAL A 786 -34.62 9.31 -4.10
C VAL A 786 -33.12 9.33 -3.84
N GLU A 787 -32.31 8.89 -4.79
CA GLU A 787 -30.84 8.90 -4.71
C GLU A 787 -30.30 10.30 -4.35
N GLU A 788 -30.76 11.34 -5.03
CA GLU A 788 -30.35 12.73 -4.76
C GLU A 788 -30.68 13.18 -3.33
N LEU A 789 -31.86 12.81 -2.81
CA LEU A 789 -32.27 13.12 -1.44
C LEU A 789 -31.42 12.36 -0.41
N LEU A 790 -31.13 11.08 -0.67
CA LEU A 790 -30.29 10.26 0.21
C LEU A 790 -28.85 10.78 0.26
N ARG A 791 -28.29 11.24 -0.86
CA ARG A 791 -26.96 11.87 -0.88
C ARG A 791 -26.89 13.10 0.02
N CYS A 792 -27.91 13.96 0.00
CA CYS A 792 -27.99 15.10 0.90
C CYS A 792 -28.05 14.68 2.38
N GLN A 793 -28.77 13.59 2.70
CA GLN A 793 -28.83 13.05 4.06
C GLN A 793 -27.49 12.46 4.49
N CYS A 794 -26.87 11.65 3.62
CA CYS A 794 -25.56 11.02 3.85
C CYS A 794 -24.47 12.06 4.17
N VAL A 795 -24.43 13.19 3.45
CA VAL A 795 -23.48 14.27 3.73
C VAL A 795 -23.61 14.81 5.16
N ASN A 796 -24.83 15.02 5.64
CA ASN A 796 -25.06 15.50 7.00
C ASN A 796 -24.66 14.48 8.08
N LEU A 797 -24.73 13.18 7.77
CA LEU A 797 -24.39 12.06 8.63
C LEU A 797 -22.90 11.63 8.56
N GLY A 798 -22.04 12.47 7.97
CA GLY A 798 -20.60 12.22 7.90
C GLY A 798 -20.17 11.41 6.68
N ILE A 799 -20.95 11.41 5.60
CA ILE A 799 -20.56 10.97 4.24
C ILE A 799 -20.31 9.45 4.11
N SER A 800 -20.62 8.67 5.15
CA SER A 800 -20.64 7.20 5.09
C SER A 800 -21.71 6.64 6.02
N THR A 801 -22.70 5.95 5.44
CA THR A 801 -23.93 5.47 6.10
C THR A 801 -24.32 4.10 5.55
N ALA A 802 -25.22 3.40 6.25
CA ALA A 802 -25.94 2.27 5.67
C ALA A 802 -27.21 2.75 4.97
N VAL A 803 -27.65 2.02 3.94
CA VAL A 803 -28.95 2.22 3.28
C VAL A 803 -29.71 0.90 3.16
N ALA A 804 -31.03 0.95 3.29
CA ALA A 804 -31.94 -0.16 3.02
C ALA A 804 -33.20 0.38 2.32
N ALA A 805 -33.67 -0.31 1.29
CA ALA A 805 -34.89 0.06 0.58
C ALA A 805 -36.05 -0.91 0.86
N VAL A 806 -37.20 -0.64 0.25
CA VAL A 806 -38.43 -1.40 0.49
C VAL A 806 -38.21 -2.92 0.32
N PRO A 807 -38.73 -3.76 1.25
CA PRO A 807 -38.67 -5.20 1.08
C PRO A 807 -39.35 -5.66 -0.21
N LEU A 808 -38.73 -6.61 -0.90
CA LEU A 808 -39.23 -7.19 -2.15
C LEU A 808 -39.84 -8.56 -1.88
N THR A 809 -40.96 -8.89 -2.52
CA THR A 809 -41.50 -10.25 -2.44
C THR A 809 -40.62 -11.23 -3.23
N PHE A 810 -40.58 -12.50 -2.82
CA PHE A 810 -39.78 -13.49 -3.56
C PHE A 810 -40.27 -13.71 -5.00
N ASP A 811 -41.55 -13.43 -5.31
CA ASP A 811 -42.04 -13.43 -6.70
C ASP A 811 -41.31 -12.38 -7.57
N ILE A 812 -41.12 -11.18 -7.02
CA ILE A 812 -40.36 -10.09 -7.67
C ILE A 812 -38.89 -10.49 -7.79
N VAL A 813 -38.29 -11.01 -6.71
CA VAL A 813 -36.90 -11.45 -6.69
C VAL A 813 -36.64 -12.52 -7.76
N LYS A 814 -37.42 -13.60 -7.80
CA LYS A 814 -37.26 -14.68 -8.80
C LYS A 814 -37.38 -14.18 -10.24
N LYS A 815 -38.17 -13.14 -10.48
CA LYS A 815 -38.40 -12.60 -11.82
C LYS A 815 -37.33 -11.61 -12.26
N TYR A 816 -36.81 -10.80 -11.33
CA TYR A 816 -36.00 -9.64 -11.68
C TYR A 816 -34.63 -9.58 -11.01
N CYS A 817 -34.24 -10.47 -10.10
CA CYS A 817 -32.85 -10.53 -9.63
C CYS A 817 -31.93 -11.18 -10.68
N ILE A 818 -30.63 -10.92 -10.56
CA ILE A 818 -29.61 -11.62 -11.32
C ILE A 818 -29.21 -12.87 -10.50
N PRO A 819 -29.44 -14.08 -11.01
CA PRO A 819 -29.22 -15.30 -10.24
C PRO A 819 -27.75 -15.71 -10.18
N ASN A 820 -27.40 -16.48 -9.14
CA ASN A 820 -26.13 -17.18 -8.96
C ASN A 820 -24.88 -16.29 -8.87
N THR A 821 -25.02 -15.01 -8.54
CA THR A 821 -23.89 -14.07 -8.55
C THR A 821 -22.95 -14.25 -7.36
N VAL A 822 -23.44 -14.75 -6.22
CA VAL A 822 -22.58 -15.16 -5.08
C VAL A 822 -21.76 -16.40 -5.47
N SER A 823 -22.41 -17.39 -6.10
CA SER A 823 -21.72 -18.55 -6.65
C SER A 823 -20.68 -18.15 -7.72
N GLN A 824 -21.01 -17.21 -8.60
CA GLN A 824 -20.10 -16.69 -9.62
C GLN A 824 -18.85 -16.06 -8.99
N ALA A 825 -19.03 -15.21 -7.98
CA ALA A 825 -17.91 -14.61 -7.25
C ALA A 825 -17.00 -15.69 -6.64
N TRP A 826 -17.59 -16.72 -6.02
CA TRP A 826 -16.81 -17.83 -5.45
C TRP A 826 -16.00 -18.60 -6.50
N TYR A 827 -16.58 -18.91 -7.67
CA TYR A 827 -15.86 -19.61 -8.73
C TYR A 827 -14.72 -18.78 -9.31
N LEU A 828 -14.96 -17.48 -9.55
CA LEU A 828 -13.93 -16.55 -10.04
C LEU A 828 -12.76 -16.46 -9.06
N GLY A 829 -13.06 -16.24 -7.77
CA GLY A 829 -12.02 -16.20 -6.74
C GLY A 829 -11.26 -17.52 -6.66
N ARG A 830 -11.96 -18.66 -6.59
CA ARG A 830 -11.32 -19.98 -6.53
C ARG A 830 -10.39 -20.21 -7.72
N ALA A 831 -10.79 -19.85 -8.93
CA ALA A 831 -9.96 -19.96 -10.13
C ALA A 831 -8.67 -19.14 -10.01
N ILE A 832 -8.79 -17.87 -9.61
CA ILE A 832 -7.65 -16.96 -9.43
C ILE A 832 -6.68 -17.50 -8.37
N HIS A 833 -7.20 -17.91 -7.20
CA HIS A 833 -6.38 -18.45 -6.11
C HIS A 833 -5.65 -19.74 -6.50
N ARG A 834 -6.32 -20.65 -7.23
CA ARG A 834 -5.69 -21.87 -7.76
C ARG A 834 -4.62 -21.55 -8.80
N ALA A 835 -4.91 -20.66 -9.75
CA ALA A 835 -3.96 -20.28 -10.79
C ALA A 835 -2.70 -19.63 -10.22
N ARG A 836 -2.84 -18.74 -9.22
CA ARG A 836 -1.70 -18.17 -8.48
C ARG A 836 -0.81 -19.24 -7.85
N ARG A 837 -1.43 -20.19 -7.16
CA ARG A 837 -0.70 -21.24 -6.44
C ARG A 837 0.01 -22.20 -7.40
N SER A 838 -0.67 -22.59 -8.47
CA SER A 838 -0.17 -23.51 -9.49
C SER A 838 0.71 -22.83 -10.54
N LYS A 839 0.79 -21.49 -10.51
CA LYS A 839 1.49 -20.64 -11.49
C LYS A 839 1.04 -20.92 -12.93
N THR A 840 -0.27 -21.03 -13.13
CA THR A 840 -0.90 -21.19 -14.45
C THR A 840 -1.53 -19.88 -14.91
N ASP A 841 -1.96 -19.81 -16.17
CA ASP A 841 -2.66 -18.64 -16.71
C ASP A 841 -3.95 -18.36 -15.94
N ILE A 842 -4.02 -17.16 -15.35
CA ILE A 842 -5.14 -16.72 -14.52
C ILE A 842 -6.37 -16.37 -15.37
N ILE A 843 -6.16 -15.81 -16.57
CA ILE A 843 -7.25 -15.41 -17.46
C ILE A 843 -7.93 -16.64 -18.05
N GLU A 844 -7.15 -17.64 -18.44
CA GLU A 844 -7.68 -18.95 -18.86
C GLU A 844 -8.48 -19.60 -17.73
N ALA A 845 -7.93 -19.66 -16.51
CA ALA A 845 -8.61 -20.21 -15.35
C ALA A 845 -9.93 -19.47 -15.03
N ILE A 846 -9.97 -18.14 -15.18
CA ILE A 846 -11.19 -17.35 -15.06
C ILE A 846 -12.22 -17.81 -16.10
N PHE A 847 -11.84 -17.89 -17.37
CA PHE A 847 -12.77 -18.21 -18.46
C PHE A 847 -13.22 -19.68 -18.51
N GLU A 848 -12.48 -20.60 -17.90
CA GLU A 848 -12.95 -21.97 -17.63
C GLU A 848 -14.14 -22.00 -16.66
N THR A 849 -14.26 -21.01 -15.78
CA THR A 849 -15.35 -20.93 -14.80
C THR A 849 -16.51 -20.05 -15.25
N THR A 850 -16.21 -18.91 -15.87
CA THR A 850 -17.19 -17.90 -16.26
C THR A 850 -16.86 -17.41 -17.67
N PRO A 851 -17.77 -17.57 -18.65
CA PRO A 851 -17.52 -17.10 -20.00
C PRO A 851 -17.24 -15.60 -20.04
N GLY A 852 -16.18 -15.24 -20.74
CA GLY A 852 -15.77 -13.86 -20.93
C GLY A 852 -14.79 -13.74 -22.08
N LYS A 853 -14.24 -12.55 -22.24
CA LYS A 853 -13.28 -12.24 -23.30
C LYS A 853 -12.15 -11.40 -22.74
N LEU A 854 -10.92 -11.77 -23.08
CA LEU A 854 -9.78 -10.87 -22.90
C LEU A 854 -9.90 -9.73 -23.92
N LEU A 855 -10.17 -8.52 -23.43
CA LEU A 855 -10.28 -7.33 -24.26
C LEU A 855 -8.89 -6.78 -24.57
N TYR A 856 -7.97 -6.83 -23.60
CA TYR A 856 -6.64 -6.26 -23.76
C TYR A 856 -5.65 -6.77 -22.70
N SER A 857 -4.38 -6.83 -23.05
CA SER A 857 -3.26 -7.02 -22.11
C SER A 857 -2.23 -5.96 -22.40
N GLY A 858 -1.85 -5.19 -21.38
CA GLY A 858 -1.03 -4.01 -21.60
C GLY A 858 -0.54 -3.35 -20.33
N LYS A 859 0.16 -2.23 -20.52
CA LYS A 859 0.69 -1.39 -19.44
C LYS A 859 -0.06 -0.07 -19.40
N ILE A 860 -0.48 0.35 -18.21
CA ILE A 860 -1.13 1.65 -18.04
C ILE A 860 -0.10 2.76 -18.30
N ILE A 861 -0.39 3.64 -19.26
CA ILE A 861 0.49 4.74 -19.66
C ILE A 861 -0.05 6.13 -19.33
N ASP A 862 -1.33 6.26 -18.97
CA ASP A 862 -1.93 7.54 -18.56
C ASP A 862 -3.18 7.28 -17.71
N VAL A 863 -3.38 8.08 -16.66
CA VAL A 863 -4.60 8.07 -15.85
C VAL A 863 -4.98 9.50 -15.49
N LYS A 864 -6.15 9.95 -15.96
CA LYS A 864 -6.71 11.29 -15.66
C LYS A 864 -7.90 11.15 -14.74
N ARG A 865 -8.00 12.01 -13.73
CA ARG A 865 -9.06 12.01 -12.71
C ARG A 865 -9.58 13.40 -12.44
N ASP A 866 -10.88 13.48 -12.19
CA ASP A 866 -11.58 14.64 -11.69
C ASP A 866 -12.73 14.19 -10.76
N VAL A 867 -13.28 15.10 -9.95
CA VAL A 867 -14.44 14.84 -9.11
C VAL A 867 -15.58 15.74 -9.57
N SER A 868 -16.66 15.12 -10.08
CA SER A 868 -17.82 15.84 -10.59
C SER A 868 -19.11 15.24 -10.04
N ARG A 869 -19.99 16.10 -9.50
CA ARG A 869 -21.30 15.72 -8.93
C ARG A 869 -21.24 14.59 -7.89
N GLY A 870 -20.14 14.50 -7.14
CA GLY A 870 -19.93 13.47 -6.12
C GLY A 870 -19.42 12.12 -6.65
N TYR A 871 -19.07 12.03 -7.93
CA TYR A 871 -18.45 10.84 -8.54
C TYR A 871 -17.00 11.11 -8.89
N THR A 872 -16.20 10.04 -8.87
CA THR A 872 -14.85 10.06 -9.45
C THR A 872 -14.97 9.76 -10.93
N VAL A 873 -14.68 10.75 -11.77
CA VAL A 873 -14.72 10.60 -13.22
C VAL A 873 -13.32 10.67 -13.79
N GLY A 874 -13.05 9.90 -14.83
CA GLY A 874 -11.70 9.86 -15.39
C GLY A 874 -11.55 8.93 -16.57
N GLN A 875 -10.31 8.78 -17.00
CA GLN A 875 -9.94 7.95 -18.13
C GLN A 875 -8.58 7.29 -17.88
N CYS A 876 -8.50 5.99 -18.17
CA CYS A 876 -7.28 5.20 -18.21
C CYS A 876 -6.87 4.93 -19.65
N THR A 877 -5.57 5.04 -19.96
CA THR A 877 -5.00 4.65 -21.27
C THR A 877 -3.97 3.55 -21.07
N ILE A 878 -4.06 2.49 -21.87
CA ILE A 878 -3.24 1.28 -21.77
C ILE A 878 -2.57 1.02 -23.12
N ALA A 879 -1.24 0.87 -23.10
CA ALA A 879 -0.44 0.56 -24.28
C ALA A 879 -0.15 -0.94 -24.38
N PRO A 880 0.10 -1.48 -25.59
CA PRO A 880 0.42 -2.88 -25.77
C PRO A 880 1.78 -3.20 -25.14
N LEU A 881 1.93 -4.42 -24.63
CA LEU A 881 3.21 -4.92 -24.14
C LEU A 881 4.22 -5.03 -25.31
N SER A 882 5.49 -4.72 -25.03
CA SER A 882 6.62 -4.89 -25.96
C SER A 882 6.89 -6.36 -26.28
N SER A 883 7.64 -6.66 -27.35
CA SER A 883 7.94 -8.04 -27.77
C SER A 883 8.60 -8.88 -26.67
N GLU A 884 9.47 -8.29 -25.86
CA GLU A 884 10.19 -8.95 -24.77
C GLU A 884 9.29 -9.23 -23.55
N GLU A 885 8.33 -8.34 -23.29
CA GLU A 885 7.31 -8.53 -22.25
C GLU A 885 6.34 -9.66 -22.61
N ARG A 886 6.12 -9.90 -23.91
CA ARG A 886 5.27 -11.00 -24.40
C ARG A 886 5.92 -12.38 -24.27
N GLU A 887 7.25 -12.47 -24.38
CA GLU A 887 7.99 -13.74 -24.33
C GLU A 887 7.92 -14.45 -22.96
N ASN A 888 7.52 -13.73 -21.91
CA ASN A 888 7.40 -14.26 -20.54
C ASN A 888 5.94 -14.46 -20.09
N MET A 889 4.96 -14.29 -20.98
CA MET A 889 3.55 -14.58 -20.70
C MET A 889 3.13 -15.90 -21.36
N ASP A 890 2.36 -16.71 -20.64
CA ASP A 890 1.69 -17.85 -21.25
C ASP A 890 0.67 -17.36 -22.30
N ASN A 891 0.71 -18.03 -23.46
CA ASN A 891 -0.06 -18.01 -24.72
C ASN A 891 -1.28 -17.09 -25.03
N GLN A 892 -1.71 -16.11 -24.23
CA GLN A 892 -2.81 -15.20 -24.58
C GLN A 892 -2.49 -13.72 -24.32
N VAL A 893 -1.61 -13.15 -25.14
CA VAL A 893 -1.49 -11.69 -25.27
C VAL A 893 -2.43 -11.22 -26.37
N SER A 894 -3.22 -10.17 -26.11
CA SER A 894 -4.00 -9.51 -27.17
C SER A 894 -3.10 -9.17 -28.37
N SER A 895 -3.52 -9.56 -29.58
CA SER A 895 -2.79 -9.24 -30.81
C SER A 895 -2.94 -7.77 -31.23
N GLU A 896 -3.68 -6.97 -30.47
CA GLU A 896 -3.94 -5.57 -30.75
C GLU A 896 -2.66 -4.72 -30.55
N THR A 897 -2.44 -3.79 -31.48
CA THR A 897 -1.27 -2.89 -31.47
C THR A 897 -1.63 -1.45 -31.15
N ARG A 898 -2.92 -1.10 -31.22
CA ARG A 898 -3.47 0.20 -30.78
C ARG A 898 -3.54 0.27 -29.27
N HIS A 899 -3.66 1.48 -28.72
CA HIS A 899 -3.90 1.65 -27.27
C HIS A 899 -5.35 1.35 -26.92
N LEU A 900 -5.61 0.92 -25.69
CA LEU A 900 -6.95 0.83 -25.13
C LEU A 900 -7.23 2.05 -24.24
N VAL A 901 -8.41 2.62 -24.37
CA VAL A 901 -8.95 3.64 -23.47
C VAL A 901 -10.15 3.11 -22.70
N ILE A 902 -10.17 3.36 -21.39
CA ILE A 902 -11.27 3.01 -20.48
C ILE A 902 -11.69 4.24 -19.66
N PRO A 903 -12.79 4.91 -20.01
CA PRO A 903 -13.40 5.93 -19.17
C PRO A 903 -14.18 5.31 -18.00
N PHE A 904 -14.24 6.04 -16.88
CA PHE A 904 -14.93 5.60 -15.68
C PHE A 904 -15.70 6.72 -14.98
N GLN A 905 -16.78 6.34 -14.29
CA GLN A 905 -17.52 7.14 -13.31
C GLN A 905 -17.76 6.23 -12.09
N ASN A 906 -16.81 6.21 -11.15
CA ASN A 906 -16.61 5.13 -10.16
C ASN A 906 -16.35 3.76 -10.81
N GLU A 907 -17.25 3.28 -11.67
CA GLU A 907 -17.14 2.03 -12.45
C GLU A 907 -16.68 2.30 -13.90
N PHE A 908 -16.11 1.28 -14.55
CA PHE A 908 -15.67 1.31 -15.95
C PHE A 908 -16.86 1.30 -16.92
N LEU A 909 -16.89 2.28 -17.82
CA LEU A 909 -18.05 2.55 -18.68
C LEU A 909 -17.96 1.90 -20.06
N TYR A 910 -16.81 2.03 -20.72
CA TYR A 910 -16.58 1.40 -22.02
C TYR A 910 -15.09 1.20 -22.27
N ALA A 911 -14.79 0.32 -23.22
CA ALA A 911 -13.44 0.04 -23.69
C ALA A 911 -13.38 0.33 -25.19
N ALA A 912 -12.38 1.10 -25.62
CA ALA A 912 -12.20 1.46 -27.02
C ALA A 912 -10.73 1.42 -27.44
N TYR A 913 -10.47 0.90 -28.64
CA TYR A 913 -9.16 1.00 -29.27
C TYR A 913 -8.98 2.37 -29.89
N ILE A 914 -7.81 2.98 -29.65
CA ILE A 914 -7.43 4.27 -30.21
C ILE A 914 -6.08 4.18 -30.91
N ASP A 915 -5.95 4.83 -32.05
CA ASP A 915 -4.65 5.05 -32.69
C ASP A 915 -3.96 6.24 -32.00
N PRO A 916 -2.74 6.09 -31.47
CA PRO A 916 -1.98 7.21 -30.89
C PRO A 916 -1.81 8.39 -31.86
N ALA A 917 -1.72 8.12 -33.16
CA ALA A 917 -1.60 9.15 -34.20
C ALA A 917 -2.92 9.88 -34.50
N ASN A 918 -4.06 9.28 -34.14
CA ASN A 918 -5.38 9.91 -34.26
C ASN A 918 -6.29 9.54 -33.07
N PRO A 919 -6.10 10.20 -31.91
CA PRO A 919 -6.83 9.85 -30.68
C PRO A 919 -8.35 10.07 -30.76
N THR A 920 -8.82 10.82 -31.77
CA THR A 920 -10.25 11.12 -31.97
C THR A 920 -11.01 10.01 -32.68
N ALA A 921 -10.32 9.14 -33.41
CA ALA A 921 -10.91 7.97 -34.05
C ALA A 921 -10.89 6.78 -33.10
N GLN A 922 -12.01 6.52 -32.41
CA GLN A 922 -12.15 5.43 -31.46
C GLN A 922 -12.93 4.26 -32.07
N GLN A 923 -12.45 3.03 -31.87
CA GLN A 923 -13.23 1.81 -32.12
C GLN A 923 -13.69 1.25 -30.79
N VAL A 924 -14.96 1.48 -30.43
CA VAL A 924 -15.58 0.92 -29.23
C VAL A 924 -15.73 -0.60 -29.40
N ILE A 925 -15.30 -1.36 -28.39
CA ILE A 925 -15.31 -2.84 -28.41
C ILE A 925 -16.18 -3.47 -27.32
N CYS A 926 -16.51 -2.69 -26.28
CA CYS A 926 -17.34 -3.12 -25.17
C CYS A 926 -17.92 -1.87 -24.50
N THR A 927 -19.18 -1.92 -24.13
CA THR A 927 -19.84 -0.86 -23.37
C THR A 927 -20.68 -1.45 -22.24
N VAL A 928 -20.92 -0.67 -21.19
CA VAL A 928 -22.02 -0.92 -20.25
C VAL A 928 -23.32 -1.25 -21.02
N PRO A 929 -24.15 -2.21 -20.57
CA PRO A 929 -24.14 -2.88 -19.27
C PRO A 929 -23.13 -4.03 -19.12
N ASP A 930 -22.46 -4.47 -20.18
CA ASP A 930 -21.47 -5.56 -20.10
C ASP A 930 -20.34 -5.19 -19.13
N LEU A 931 -19.89 -6.17 -18.36
CA LEU A 931 -18.91 -5.96 -17.30
C LEU A 931 -17.53 -5.76 -17.91
N ILE A 932 -16.83 -4.72 -17.45
CA ILE A 932 -15.44 -4.45 -17.81
C ILE A 932 -14.64 -4.44 -16.51
N SER A 933 -13.61 -5.28 -16.43
CA SER A 933 -12.78 -5.39 -15.23
C SER A 933 -11.31 -5.31 -15.59
N VAL A 934 -10.56 -4.51 -14.83
CA VAL A 934 -9.11 -4.37 -14.96
C VAL A 934 -8.47 -5.19 -13.86
N LEU A 935 -7.63 -6.16 -14.23
CA LEU A 935 -6.98 -7.09 -13.33
C LEU A 935 -5.46 -6.85 -13.32
N GLY A 936 -4.84 -6.94 -12.15
CA GLY A 936 -3.39 -7.02 -12.01
C GLY A 936 -2.82 -8.33 -12.55
N GLN A 937 -1.50 -8.45 -12.53
CA GLN A 937 -0.82 -9.70 -12.93
C GLN A 937 -1.12 -10.88 -11.98
N ASP A 938 -1.46 -10.57 -10.73
CA ASP A 938 -1.96 -11.56 -9.79
C ASP A 938 -3.46 -11.85 -10.00
N GLY A 939 -4.17 -11.16 -10.88
CA GLY A 939 -5.61 -11.33 -11.05
C GLY A 939 -6.46 -10.65 -9.98
N GLU A 940 -5.87 -9.89 -9.04
CA GLU A 940 -6.67 -9.00 -8.20
C GLU A 940 -7.30 -7.91 -9.07
N ALA A 941 -8.55 -7.56 -8.77
CA ALA A 941 -9.23 -6.48 -9.46
C ALA A 941 -8.68 -5.12 -9.00
N ILE A 942 -8.40 -4.24 -9.96
CA ILE A 942 -7.91 -2.89 -9.71
C ILE A 942 -9.09 -1.92 -9.81
N GLY A 943 -9.42 -1.29 -8.69
CA GLY A 943 -10.47 -0.27 -8.63
C GLY A 943 -10.11 0.98 -9.43
N SER A 944 -11.09 1.79 -9.83
CA SER A 944 -10.84 3.06 -10.55
C SER A 944 -9.95 4.03 -9.75
N GLN A 945 -10.03 3.98 -8.43
CA GLN A 945 -9.19 4.73 -7.48
C GLN A 945 -7.73 4.24 -7.43
N GLU A 946 -7.49 2.99 -7.82
CA GLU A 946 -6.21 2.30 -7.67
C GLU A 946 -5.37 2.32 -8.95
N LEU A 947 -5.96 2.69 -10.09
CA LEU A 947 -5.25 2.80 -11.37
C LEU A 947 -4.05 3.76 -11.29
N ARG A 948 -2.87 3.31 -11.72
CA ARG A 948 -1.64 4.11 -11.74
C ARG A 948 -0.85 3.81 -12.98
N TYR A 949 -0.05 4.78 -13.41
CA TYR A 949 0.95 4.57 -14.44
C TYR A 949 1.85 3.37 -14.07
N GLY A 950 2.16 2.55 -15.08
CA GLY A 950 3.18 1.51 -15.02
C GLY A 950 2.63 0.14 -14.66
N LEU A 951 1.41 0.08 -14.11
CA LEU A 951 0.76 -1.19 -13.80
C LEU A 951 0.55 -2.01 -15.09
N ARG A 952 1.05 -3.24 -15.09
CA ARG A 952 0.70 -4.23 -16.11
C ARG A 952 -0.64 -4.86 -15.76
N VAL A 953 -1.56 -4.84 -16.69
CA VAL A 953 -2.95 -5.21 -16.46
C VAL A 953 -3.52 -6.06 -17.60
N ASN A 954 -4.50 -6.88 -17.23
CA ASN A 954 -5.38 -7.56 -18.17
C ASN A 954 -6.78 -6.95 -18.04
N VAL A 955 -7.38 -6.60 -19.16
CA VAL A 955 -8.75 -6.07 -19.24
C VAL A 955 -9.63 -7.18 -19.76
N ILE A 956 -10.56 -7.62 -18.93
CA ILE A 956 -11.52 -8.66 -19.29
C ILE A 956 -12.93 -8.07 -19.40
N GLY A 957 -13.73 -8.70 -20.26
CA GLY A 957 -15.13 -8.39 -20.45
C GLY A 957 -16.01 -9.61 -20.18
N MET A 958 -17.18 -9.42 -19.56
CA MET A 958 -18.21 -10.46 -19.39
C MET A 958 -19.58 -9.93 -19.79
N ALA A 959 -20.38 -10.76 -20.45
CA ALA A 959 -21.70 -10.36 -20.93
C ALA A 959 -22.66 -10.07 -19.77
N ALA A 960 -23.45 -9.00 -19.87
CA ALA A 960 -24.48 -8.66 -18.90
C ALA A 960 -25.69 -9.59 -19.00
N HIS A 961 -26.40 -9.75 -17.89
CA HIS A 961 -27.63 -10.53 -17.83
C HIS A 961 -28.70 -9.99 -18.80
N PRO A 962 -29.56 -10.84 -19.42
CA PRO A 962 -30.60 -10.42 -20.35
C PRO A 962 -31.64 -9.42 -19.80
N LEU A 963 -31.74 -9.26 -18.48
CA LEU A 963 -32.54 -8.17 -17.87
C LEU A 963 -31.98 -6.79 -18.19
N TRP A 964 -30.70 -6.68 -18.57
CA TRP A 964 -30.08 -5.44 -19.00
C TRP A 964 -30.09 -5.25 -20.51
N THR A 965 -29.98 -6.33 -21.27
CA THR A 965 -29.70 -6.29 -22.72
C THR A 965 -30.88 -6.73 -23.58
N GLY A 966 -31.82 -7.51 -23.05
CA GLY A 966 -32.95 -8.08 -23.78
C GLY A 966 -34.23 -7.22 -23.79
N ASP A 967 -34.28 -6.16 -22.98
CA ASP A 967 -35.41 -5.22 -22.90
C ASP A 967 -34.88 -3.78 -22.99
N GLU A 968 -35.58 -2.91 -23.73
CA GLU A 968 -35.19 -1.51 -23.93
C GLU A 968 -35.10 -0.74 -22.60
N ARG A 969 -35.88 -1.10 -21.58
CA ARG A 969 -35.82 -0.48 -20.25
C ARG A 969 -34.47 -0.71 -19.58
N GLY A 970 -33.94 -1.93 -19.68
CA GLY A 970 -32.62 -2.28 -19.18
C GLY A 970 -31.53 -1.44 -19.82
N LEU A 971 -31.50 -1.40 -21.17
CA LEU A 971 -30.50 -0.62 -21.92
C LEU A 971 -30.61 0.88 -21.70
N ARG A 972 -31.82 1.42 -21.53
CA ARG A 972 -32.03 2.85 -21.29
C ARG A 972 -31.44 3.31 -19.95
N VAL A 973 -31.49 2.46 -18.92
CA VAL A 973 -30.99 2.80 -17.57
C VAL A 973 -29.54 2.36 -17.40
N GLY A 974 -29.23 1.09 -17.68
CA GLY A 974 -27.90 0.50 -17.42
C GLY A 974 -26.95 0.47 -18.61
N GLY A 975 -27.40 0.88 -19.80
CA GLY A 975 -26.59 0.98 -21.02
C GLY A 975 -26.04 2.39 -21.28
N PRO A 976 -25.39 2.63 -22.43
CA PRO A 976 -24.60 3.85 -22.66
C PRO A 976 -25.39 5.15 -22.52
N GLN A 977 -26.65 5.14 -22.97
CA GLN A 977 -27.55 6.30 -22.85
C GLN A 977 -27.80 6.71 -21.38
N GLY A 978 -27.90 5.74 -20.47
CA GLY A 978 -28.12 5.99 -19.04
C GLY A 978 -26.99 6.80 -18.39
N PHE A 979 -25.77 6.63 -18.91
CA PHE A 979 -24.57 7.37 -18.50
C PHE A 979 -24.32 8.64 -19.34
N GLY A 980 -25.23 8.98 -20.27
CA GLY A 980 -25.08 10.14 -21.15
C GLY A 980 -24.01 9.97 -22.23
N LEU A 981 -23.68 8.73 -22.60
CA LEU A 981 -22.74 8.43 -23.68
C LEU A 981 -23.48 8.46 -25.03
N ASP A 982 -22.91 9.18 -26.00
CA ASP A 982 -23.42 9.26 -27.38
C ASP A 982 -22.90 8.09 -28.23
N MET A 983 -23.33 6.86 -27.87
CA MET A 983 -22.96 5.63 -28.57
C MET A 983 -23.99 4.50 -28.33
N GLU A 984 -24.01 3.53 -29.23
CA GLU A 984 -24.85 2.33 -29.10
C GLU A 984 -24.19 1.26 -28.21
N TRP A 985 -25.02 0.37 -27.64
CA TRP A 985 -24.50 -0.79 -26.91
C TRP A 985 -23.76 -1.75 -27.84
N THR A 986 -22.55 -2.14 -27.44
CA THR A 986 -21.73 -3.12 -28.15
C THR A 986 -21.61 -4.39 -27.31
N SER A 987 -22.26 -5.46 -27.76
CA SER A 987 -22.31 -6.75 -27.05
C SER A 987 -20.98 -7.50 -27.11
N LEU A 988 -20.58 -8.11 -26.00
CA LEU A 988 -19.47 -9.06 -25.92
C LEU A 988 -19.81 -10.48 -26.38
N GLY A 989 -21.10 -10.82 -26.47
CA GLY A 989 -21.58 -12.17 -26.78
C GLY A 989 -22.81 -12.56 -25.96
N PRO A 990 -23.27 -13.82 -26.09
CA PRO A 990 -24.42 -14.32 -25.33
C PRO A 990 -24.08 -14.46 -23.84
N TYR A 991 -25.02 -14.07 -22.98
CA TYR A 991 -24.95 -14.35 -21.56
C TYR A 991 -25.11 -15.86 -21.28
N GLN A 992 -24.33 -16.37 -20.32
CA GLN A 992 -24.50 -17.70 -19.77
C GLN A 992 -24.74 -17.59 -18.26
N THR A 993 -25.79 -18.27 -17.78
CA THR A 993 -26.09 -18.32 -16.35
C THR A 993 -24.92 -18.96 -15.58
N PRO A 994 -24.40 -18.31 -14.53
CA PRO A 994 -23.33 -18.86 -13.71
C PRO A 994 -23.71 -20.19 -13.08
N ARG A 995 -22.71 -21.05 -12.86
CA ARG A 995 -22.85 -22.29 -12.11
C ARG A 995 -23.28 -21.98 -10.67
N SER A 996 -24.12 -22.83 -10.10
CA SER A 996 -24.52 -22.72 -8.70
C SER A 996 -23.66 -23.63 -7.84
N VAL A 997 -23.00 -23.06 -6.83
CA VAL A 997 -22.27 -23.82 -5.78
C VAL A 997 -23.25 -24.74 -5.04
N ILE A 998 -24.45 -24.23 -4.74
CA ILE A 998 -25.49 -24.99 -4.04
C ILE A 998 -25.90 -26.22 -4.84
N ALA A 999 -26.19 -26.07 -6.14
CA ALA A 999 -26.64 -27.19 -6.97
C ALA A 999 -25.55 -28.25 -7.19
N GLU A 1000 -24.29 -27.83 -7.29
CA GLU A 1000 -23.16 -28.70 -7.62
C GLU A 1000 -22.65 -29.52 -6.42
N PHE A 1001 -22.57 -28.90 -5.24
CA PHE A 1001 -21.92 -29.50 -4.08
C PHE A 1001 -22.90 -30.05 -3.03
N ASN A 1002 -24.21 -30.02 -3.29
CA ASN A 1002 -25.21 -30.52 -2.35
C ASN A 1002 -25.00 -32.00 -2.01
N GLN A 1003 -24.54 -32.26 -0.78
CA GLN A 1003 -24.40 -33.62 -0.27
C GLN A 1003 -25.79 -34.15 0.10
N GLN A 1004 -26.16 -35.31 -0.43
CA GLN A 1004 -27.42 -36.01 -0.14
C GLN A 1004 -27.41 -36.68 1.23
#